data_AF-A0AAW0CW24-F1
#
_entry.id   AF-A0AAW0CW24-F1
#
_cell.length_a   1.000
_cell.length_b   1.000
_cell.length_c   1.000
_cell.angle_alpha   90.00
_cell.angle_beta   90.00
_cell.angle_gamma   90.00
#
_symmetry.space_group_name_H-M   'P 1'
#
loop_
_entity.id
_entity.type
_entity.pdbx_description
1 polymer ?
#
loop_
_entity_poly.entity_id
_entity_poly.type
_entity_poly.pdbx_seq_one_letter_code
_entity_poly.pdbx_strand_id
1 'polypeptide(L)'
;MAQPLYWPGQYYFYPIGNTAAVSLARDVPPDKDITLLLMGCGDPRNVLFTLFSEHENARHKLDFTCIDFEPAVLARNILLLSMVIDNRPPDLIFNIFFHMFLEPGSLALLVTQCQALIQSSTTLATWQTSSYGSSLRMSTEYTLDKIRWHWEQYSRMHQLPRVELLSIQERFRAGVAECQKKNQTSNDVVSITIHPSRSAGPLMMKAIPTLASLFRAYWQHGTTFTSVPRRSSATLLNPTFVYTQSGIGCNVHYGTDPVIPFHLAPIFGNRKPSSEDIMMGIRLQFQEWCGAFYKYHIHGQCTIRVFCADAVFATRALQKLASKAKGNVPIKQWQTGTITLDKTEYQAAPLTFDVVDTSNLDDDLGLLNVVTIALPLLKSSANSVLYTESLLAHSNSDGETPKDFVHRFHADLAVMSIVFGICPVDFATGYSTRGNVHELITYKALHQQGQYHQLTVWKHLVCGSLTIRPQQLGTFLYDLYHAYFENEEAEVFWNKNRVNPMQGVGQSSLSHHNRETFALFLCLVRNRLQISEHEWIATMDRFFSIHKAQNSEDPAKPSLKMENLKFQDFCALLHLHGVYKMDMLQGDVPKIGPFQSWAQVSPVVRVFLIVPRKQLNVLIQRQAATPTLEAGVRGIRMNNLFSSVHAAFGTITMTGSQTDPKVVFTGDLKGMSGSMPLVVSFTMPAWLLTGDPGTELPKDIHITLACKSNAQNIMLYGQDLRDRLELFSARLLDHEHVIVLPEQSDTSGHSMFSNLVFPVTGSLGSQSPISVLFDEECALVESFSVKINVENEHPRLTLQHNGSPSIKQRSLTSIEVTLGNVSQTIAFPFPIIGSKCRLRVARKSFWLELIVPLCDSQSLILQEFTVDPFPIVIPEIMPWSVHRVNLQSLPTVDLANKELYDWLNPHIGGAFSRRESKARQKKENDPLMFVKDTIHSIVVRASGIQPKGASPHNIFGLRDKATKTCDTLLLVDRLCFDLSSHTIVCDGYVLPLSSPRMDEMGQNFHRLVPDIKDLYLEPGEITAWKNLLPVLVERCRTWQHLDSCQYAQTGQVPLTTEYDIIPLCVCGEGKNAKEISKQALWKPLAKYCTKIALGPLFGVSYVEDILKTDRRCYVCRKKASMTCLECKKDRYCGKACQKADWKRHKVAHHDILSG
;
A
#
# COMPACT_ATOMS: atom_id res chain seq x y z
N MET A 1 11.84 0.28 -11.24
CA MET A 1 12.65 0.44 -10.00
C MET A 1 13.74 -0.60 -9.96
N ALA A 2 14.65 -0.50 -9.00
CA ALA A 2 15.75 -1.43 -8.82
C ALA A 2 15.85 -1.82 -7.36
N GLN A 3 16.10 -3.11 -7.11
CA GLN A 3 16.44 -3.61 -5.79
C GLN A 3 17.94 -3.86 -5.71
N PRO A 4 18.56 -3.72 -4.53
CA PRO A 4 19.88 -4.28 -4.28
C PRO A 4 19.90 -5.77 -4.61
N LEU A 5 21.06 -6.26 -5.08
CA LEU A 5 21.21 -7.67 -5.38
C LEU A 5 21.42 -8.45 -4.07
N TYR A 6 20.39 -9.16 -3.60
CA TYR A 6 20.49 -10.02 -2.43
C TYR A 6 20.86 -11.44 -2.81
N TRP A 7 21.87 -12.01 -2.13
CA TRP A 7 22.10 -13.44 -2.22
C TRP A 7 20.83 -14.21 -1.80
N PRO A 8 20.32 -15.14 -2.64
CA PRO A 8 19.12 -15.89 -2.33
C PRO A 8 19.43 -16.87 -1.19
N GLY A 9 19.11 -16.45 0.04
CA GLY A 9 19.28 -17.23 1.26
C GLY A 9 18.18 -18.29 1.40
N GLN A 10 17.60 -18.40 2.60
CA GLN A 10 16.50 -19.33 2.85
C GLN A 10 15.26 -18.91 2.05
N TYR A 11 14.78 -19.81 1.20
CA TYR A 11 13.55 -19.62 0.43
C TYR A 11 12.34 -20.09 1.26
N TYR A 12 11.26 -19.31 1.23
CA TYR A 12 9.97 -19.68 1.79
C TYR A 12 8.87 -19.64 0.73
N PHE A 13 8.00 -20.65 0.77
CA PHE A 13 6.82 -20.79 -0.05
C PHE A 13 5.60 -20.34 0.75
N TYR A 14 4.81 -19.43 0.19
CA TYR A 14 3.58 -18.91 0.80
C TYR A 14 2.36 -19.48 0.07
N PRO A 15 1.94 -20.72 0.36
CA PRO A 15 0.81 -21.34 -0.33
C PRO A 15 -0.54 -20.72 0.06
N ILE A 16 -0.60 -19.97 1.15
CA ILE A 16 -1.84 -19.40 1.67
C ILE A 16 -1.54 -17.96 2.04
N GLY A 17 -2.50 -17.09 1.76
CA GLY A 17 -2.49 -15.69 2.14
C GLY A 17 -2.20 -15.48 3.62
N ASN A 18 -1.37 -14.48 3.91
CA ASN A 18 -0.99 -14.09 5.26
C ASN A 18 -1.86 -12.97 5.84
N THR A 19 -2.89 -12.52 5.12
CA THR A 19 -3.88 -11.53 5.57
C THR A 19 -5.31 -11.97 5.24
N ALA A 20 -6.32 -11.41 5.92
CA ALA A 20 -7.72 -11.66 5.60
C ALA A 20 -8.07 -11.13 4.20
N ALA A 21 -9.06 -11.74 3.54
CA ALA A 21 -9.50 -11.26 2.23
C ALA A 21 -10.04 -9.81 2.28
N VAL A 22 -9.84 -9.05 1.21
CA VAL A 22 -10.36 -7.68 1.05
C VAL A 22 -11.07 -7.51 -0.29
N SER A 23 -12.12 -6.68 -0.32
CA SER A 23 -12.80 -6.36 -1.60
C SER A 23 -12.00 -5.28 -2.32
N LEU A 24 -11.43 -5.61 -3.47
CA LEU A 24 -10.59 -4.72 -4.26
C LEU A 24 -11.39 -3.65 -5.01
N ALA A 25 -12.71 -3.81 -5.13
CA ALA A 25 -13.60 -2.87 -5.82
C ALA A 25 -14.25 -1.83 -4.87
N ARG A 26 -13.92 -1.85 -3.57
CA ARG A 26 -14.60 -1.06 -2.53
C ARG A 26 -14.47 0.46 -2.70
N ASP A 27 -13.42 0.95 -3.35
CA ASP A 27 -13.18 2.40 -3.53
C ASP A 27 -13.36 2.89 -4.98
N VAL A 28 -13.96 2.07 -5.86
CA VAL A 28 -14.29 2.41 -7.26
C VAL A 28 -15.80 2.35 -7.55
N PRO A 29 -16.32 3.08 -8.55
CA PRO A 29 -17.76 3.17 -8.83
C PRO A 29 -18.40 1.80 -9.16
N PRO A 30 -19.62 1.50 -8.65
CA PRO A 30 -20.29 0.21 -8.86
C PRO A 30 -20.82 -0.02 -10.28
N ASP A 31 -20.93 1.03 -11.08
CA ASP A 31 -21.66 1.00 -12.36
C ASP A 31 -20.76 0.89 -13.59
N LYS A 32 -19.44 0.77 -13.40
CA LYS A 32 -18.44 0.76 -14.48
C LYS A 32 -17.64 -0.54 -14.45
N ASP A 33 -17.17 -0.97 -15.61
CA ASP A 33 -16.19 -2.05 -15.71
C ASP A 33 -14.89 -1.62 -14.99
N ILE A 34 -14.29 -2.55 -14.25
CA ILE A 34 -13.13 -2.28 -13.39
C ILE A 34 -11.96 -3.14 -13.84
N THR A 35 -10.81 -2.49 -14.02
CA THR A 35 -9.52 -3.12 -14.29
C THR A 35 -8.65 -3.08 -13.04
N LEU A 36 -8.15 -4.24 -12.60
CA LEU A 36 -7.43 -4.41 -11.34
C LEU A 36 -6.05 -5.05 -11.58
N LEU A 37 -5.00 -4.47 -11.00
CA LEU A 37 -3.65 -5.04 -10.98
C LEU A 37 -3.32 -5.49 -9.56
N LEU A 38 -2.99 -6.76 -9.39
CA LEU A 38 -2.49 -7.33 -8.13
C LEU A 38 -1.00 -7.63 -8.33
N MET A 39 -0.12 -6.80 -7.78
CA MET A 39 1.32 -6.89 -8.03
C MET A 39 2.00 -8.05 -7.29
N GLY A 40 1.39 -8.51 -6.20
CA GLY A 40 1.74 -9.73 -5.49
C GLY A 40 0.44 -10.42 -5.12
N CYS A 41 -0.14 -11.18 -6.05
CA CYS A 41 -1.51 -11.68 -5.88
C CYS A 41 -1.62 -12.72 -4.77
N GLY A 42 -0.55 -13.51 -4.52
CA GLY A 42 -0.62 -14.63 -3.60
C GLY A 42 -1.73 -15.59 -4.02
N ASP A 43 -2.58 -15.98 -3.08
CA ASP A 43 -3.73 -16.86 -3.31
C ASP A 43 -4.98 -16.11 -3.87
N PRO A 44 -6.05 -16.80 -4.32
CA PRO A 44 -7.17 -16.13 -4.99
C PRO A 44 -8.17 -15.49 -4.00
N ARG A 45 -7.83 -15.36 -2.71
CA ARG A 45 -8.78 -14.93 -1.66
C ARG A 45 -9.40 -13.56 -1.94
N ASN A 46 -8.58 -12.59 -2.36
CA ASN A 46 -9.03 -11.22 -2.63
C ASN A 46 -9.91 -11.18 -3.89
N VAL A 47 -9.57 -11.99 -4.91
CA VAL A 47 -10.38 -12.11 -6.14
C VAL A 47 -11.76 -12.70 -5.82
N LEU A 48 -11.78 -13.85 -5.14
CA LEU A 48 -13.02 -14.55 -4.76
C LEU A 48 -13.90 -13.68 -3.85
N PHE A 49 -13.32 -13.03 -2.86
CA PHE A 49 -14.06 -12.16 -1.94
C PHE A 49 -14.56 -10.88 -2.60
N THR A 50 -13.80 -10.30 -3.55
CA THR A 50 -14.27 -9.15 -4.35
C THR A 50 -15.53 -9.53 -5.13
N LEU A 51 -15.51 -10.68 -5.83
CA LEU A 51 -16.66 -11.16 -6.60
C LEU A 51 -17.88 -11.44 -5.72
N PHE A 52 -17.66 -12.00 -4.52
CA PHE A 52 -18.73 -12.20 -3.53
C PHE A 52 -19.29 -10.89 -2.97
N SER A 53 -18.45 -9.85 -2.85
CA SER A 53 -18.84 -8.57 -2.24
C SER A 53 -19.65 -7.70 -3.18
N GLU A 54 -19.57 -7.91 -4.49
CA GLU A 54 -20.37 -7.17 -5.46
C GLU A 54 -21.86 -7.53 -5.38
N HIS A 55 -22.70 -6.62 -5.85
CA HIS A 55 -24.15 -6.80 -5.80
C HIS A 55 -24.61 -7.87 -6.81
N GLU A 56 -25.63 -8.68 -6.47
CA GLU A 56 -26.08 -9.79 -7.34
C GLU A 56 -26.53 -9.34 -8.74
N ASN A 57 -27.01 -8.10 -8.84
CA ASN A 57 -27.42 -7.49 -10.13
C ASN A 57 -26.32 -6.64 -10.76
N ALA A 58 -25.09 -6.66 -10.25
CA ALA A 58 -23.97 -5.95 -10.86
C ALA A 58 -23.76 -6.49 -12.28
N ARG A 59 -23.76 -5.59 -13.27
CA ARG A 59 -23.59 -5.95 -14.68
C ARG A 59 -22.20 -5.65 -15.22
N HIS A 60 -21.33 -5.02 -14.41
CA HIS A 60 -20.01 -4.63 -14.83
C HIS A 60 -19.03 -5.82 -14.87
N LYS A 61 -17.98 -5.67 -15.67
CA LYS A 61 -16.90 -6.64 -15.79
C LYS A 61 -15.78 -6.33 -14.80
N LEU A 62 -15.15 -7.39 -14.30
CA LEU A 62 -13.97 -7.34 -13.45
C LEU A 62 -12.81 -8.03 -14.17
N ASP A 63 -11.79 -7.26 -14.56
CA ASP A 63 -10.58 -7.76 -15.23
C ASP A 63 -9.37 -7.64 -14.29
N PHE A 64 -8.94 -8.77 -13.76
CA PHE A 64 -7.81 -8.91 -12.85
C PHE A 64 -6.55 -9.30 -13.63
N THR A 65 -5.45 -8.58 -13.40
CA THR A 65 -4.09 -9.00 -13.75
C THR A 65 -3.34 -9.33 -12.47
N CYS A 66 -3.03 -10.62 -12.28
CA CYS A 66 -2.44 -11.19 -11.08
C CYS A 66 -0.97 -11.56 -11.33
N ILE A 67 -0.06 -10.80 -10.72
CA ILE A 67 1.39 -11.03 -10.78
C ILE A 67 1.82 -11.81 -9.54
N ASP A 68 2.60 -12.86 -9.75
CA ASP A 68 3.32 -13.54 -8.67
C ASP A 68 4.65 -14.08 -9.22
N PHE A 69 5.71 -13.99 -8.43
CA PHE A 69 7.02 -14.49 -8.84
C PHE A 69 7.12 -16.02 -8.70
N GLU A 70 6.26 -16.64 -7.88
CA GLU A 70 6.25 -18.07 -7.63
C GLU A 70 5.22 -18.81 -8.51
N PRO A 71 5.67 -19.58 -9.52
CA PRO A 71 4.76 -20.31 -10.40
C PRO A 71 3.89 -21.34 -9.67
N ALA A 72 4.34 -21.91 -8.55
CA ALA A 72 3.53 -22.84 -7.76
C ALA A 72 2.27 -22.16 -7.16
N VAL A 73 2.36 -20.87 -6.82
CA VAL A 73 1.21 -20.09 -6.34
C VAL A 73 0.18 -19.96 -7.47
N LEU A 74 0.61 -19.48 -8.64
CA LEU A 74 -0.27 -19.31 -9.80
C LEU A 74 -0.90 -20.63 -10.28
N ALA A 75 -0.12 -21.72 -10.26
CA ALA A 75 -0.61 -23.05 -10.62
C ALA A 75 -1.71 -23.54 -9.68
N ARG A 76 -1.58 -23.25 -8.38
CA ARG A 76 -2.60 -23.58 -7.37
C ARG A 76 -3.84 -22.70 -7.51
N ASN A 77 -3.68 -21.41 -7.83
CA ASN A 77 -4.81 -20.52 -8.04
C ASN A 77 -5.68 -20.98 -9.21
N ILE A 78 -5.07 -21.26 -10.36
CA ILE A 78 -5.80 -21.76 -11.53
C ILE A 78 -6.40 -23.14 -11.25
N LEU A 79 -5.69 -24.02 -10.54
CA LEU A 79 -6.23 -25.32 -10.16
C LEU A 79 -7.53 -25.17 -9.35
N LEU A 80 -7.54 -24.32 -8.32
CA LEU A 80 -8.74 -24.03 -7.53
C LEU A 80 -9.87 -23.50 -8.43
N LEU A 81 -9.59 -22.45 -9.20
CA LEU A 81 -10.60 -21.78 -10.03
C LEU A 81 -11.15 -22.73 -11.10
N SER A 82 -10.32 -23.58 -11.70
CA SER A 82 -10.76 -24.58 -12.67
C SER A 82 -11.67 -25.65 -12.07
N MET A 83 -11.41 -26.09 -10.83
CA MET A 83 -12.34 -27.00 -10.13
C MET A 83 -13.69 -26.34 -9.84
N VAL A 84 -13.70 -25.03 -9.59
CA VAL A 84 -14.95 -24.28 -9.44
C VAL A 84 -15.70 -24.17 -10.78
N ILE A 85 -14.99 -23.88 -11.88
CA ILE A 85 -15.56 -23.86 -13.24
C ILE A 85 -16.20 -25.21 -13.59
N ASP A 86 -15.52 -26.32 -13.26
CA ASP A 86 -16.01 -27.68 -13.46
C ASP A 86 -17.07 -28.12 -12.43
N ASN A 87 -17.54 -27.20 -11.58
CA ASN A 87 -18.56 -27.41 -10.56
C ASN A 87 -18.25 -28.61 -9.64
N ARG A 88 -16.99 -28.74 -9.20
CA ARG A 88 -16.55 -29.80 -8.29
C ARG A 88 -16.99 -29.53 -6.84
N PRO A 89 -17.10 -30.56 -5.97
CA PRO A 89 -17.54 -30.38 -4.60
C PRO A 89 -16.64 -29.41 -3.79
N PRO A 90 -17.18 -28.30 -3.24
CA PRO A 90 -16.40 -27.29 -2.53
C PRO A 90 -15.54 -27.84 -1.38
N ASP A 91 -16.02 -28.86 -0.67
CA ASP A 91 -15.27 -29.50 0.40
C ASP A 91 -13.97 -30.16 -0.06
N LEU A 92 -13.97 -30.80 -1.23
CA LEU A 92 -12.78 -31.42 -1.81
C LEU A 92 -11.83 -30.35 -2.34
N ILE A 93 -12.35 -29.29 -2.99
CA ILE A 93 -11.56 -28.14 -3.43
C ILE A 93 -10.83 -27.52 -2.23
N PHE A 94 -11.55 -27.32 -1.12
CA PHE A 94 -10.98 -26.79 0.12
C PHE A 94 -9.82 -27.66 0.63
N ASN A 95 -10.03 -28.98 0.71
CA ASN A 95 -9.00 -29.90 1.20
C ASN A 95 -7.75 -29.87 0.29
N ILE A 96 -7.95 -29.92 -1.04
CA ILE A 96 -6.85 -29.84 -2.03
C ILE A 96 -6.05 -28.54 -1.88
N PHE A 97 -6.71 -27.41 -1.65
CA PHE A 97 -6.03 -26.13 -1.59
C PHE A 97 -5.32 -25.89 -0.26
N PHE A 98 -5.96 -26.25 0.87
CA PHE A 98 -5.53 -25.84 2.20
C PHE A 98 -4.85 -26.94 3.04
N HIS A 99 -4.90 -28.22 2.66
CA HIS A 99 -4.31 -29.30 3.47
C HIS A 99 -2.98 -29.80 2.90
N MET A 100 -1.99 -30.01 3.78
CA MET A 100 -0.70 -30.61 3.42
C MET A 100 -0.82 -32.12 3.17
N PHE A 101 -1.81 -32.78 3.76
CA PHE A 101 -2.13 -34.20 3.54
C PHE A 101 -3.59 -34.37 3.15
N LEU A 102 -3.86 -35.25 2.20
CA LEU A 102 -5.16 -35.48 1.60
C LEU A 102 -5.68 -36.88 1.89
N GLU A 103 -7.00 -37.01 1.98
CA GLU A 103 -7.70 -38.28 1.84
C GLU A 103 -7.75 -38.73 0.35
N PRO A 104 -7.93 -40.04 0.07
CA PRO A 104 -7.88 -40.57 -1.30
C PRO A 104 -8.79 -39.88 -2.31
N GLY A 105 -10.00 -39.46 -1.90
CA GLY A 105 -10.95 -38.77 -2.76
C GLY A 105 -10.47 -37.41 -3.26
N SER A 106 -9.87 -36.61 -2.36
CA SER A 106 -9.28 -35.32 -2.70
C SER A 106 -8.06 -35.47 -3.62
N LEU A 107 -7.21 -36.47 -3.38
CA LEU A 107 -6.08 -36.75 -4.28
C LEU A 107 -6.54 -37.18 -5.68
N ALA A 108 -7.56 -38.05 -5.77
CA ALA A 108 -8.09 -38.50 -7.06
C ALA A 108 -8.66 -37.33 -7.88
N LEU A 109 -9.39 -36.41 -7.23
CA LEU A 109 -9.89 -35.20 -7.87
C LEU A 109 -8.74 -34.29 -8.33
N LEU A 110 -7.73 -34.06 -7.48
CA LEU A 110 -6.55 -33.28 -7.81
C LEU A 110 -5.86 -33.81 -9.09
N VAL A 111 -5.59 -35.12 -9.14
CA VAL A 111 -4.94 -35.76 -10.29
C VAL A 111 -5.79 -35.60 -11.55
N THR A 112 -7.09 -35.86 -11.45
CA THR A 112 -8.04 -35.73 -12.58
C THR A 112 -8.07 -34.30 -13.12
N GLN A 113 -8.14 -33.30 -12.23
CA GLN A 113 -8.17 -31.90 -12.65
C GLN A 113 -6.85 -31.48 -13.29
N CYS A 114 -5.70 -31.86 -12.70
CA CYS A 114 -4.40 -31.60 -13.31
C CYS A 114 -4.28 -32.20 -14.71
N GLN A 115 -4.78 -33.43 -14.94
CA GLN A 115 -4.78 -34.04 -16.28
C GLN A 115 -5.60 -33.23 -17.30
N ALA A 116 -6.77 -32.74 -16.92
CA ALA A 116 -7.60 -31.89 -17.79
C ALA A 116 -6.91 -30.55 -18.12
N LEU A 117 -6.27 -29.93 -17.14
CA LEU A 117 -5.50 -28.70 -17.32
C LEU A 117 -4.28 -28.92 -18.23
N ILE A 118 -3.55 -30.03 -18.05
CA ILE A 118 -2.43 -30.43 -18.92
C ILE A 118 -2.91 -30.66 -20.35
N GLN A 119 -4.07 -31.26 -20.58
CA GLN A 119 -4.59 -31.43 -21.94
C GLN A 119 -4.93 -30.09 -22.61
N SER A 120 -5.36 -29.10 -21.84
CA SER A 120 -5.79 -27.78 -22.36
C SER A 120 -4.65 -26.78 -22.54
N SER A 121 -3.46 -27.05 -21.98
CA SER A 121 -2.36 -26.08 -21.84
C SER A 121 -1.14 -26.38 -22.72
N THR A 122 -1.32 -26.99 -23.89
CA THR A 122 -0.19 -27.31 -24.78
C THR A 122 0.45 -26.08 -25.42
N THR A 123 -0.38 -25.08 -25.76
CA THR A 123 0.06 -23.76 -26.25
C THR A 123 -0.90 -22.70 -25.71
N LEU A 124 -0.51 -21.42 -25.84
CA LEU A 124 -1.41 -20.30 -25.52
C LEU A 124 -2.71 -20.36 -26.33
N ALA A 125 -2.62 -20.72 -27.61
CA ALA A 125 -3.78 -20.82 -28.50
C ALA A 125 -4.76 -21.92 -28.04
N THR A 126 -4.27 -23.12 -27.69
CA THR A 126 -5.14 -24.20 -27.19
C THR A 126 -5.77 -23.83 -25.85
N TRP A 127 -5.03 -23.12 -24.99
CA TRP A 127 -5.55 -22.65 -23.72
C TRP A 127 -6.68 -21.64 -23.91
N GLN A 128 -6.49 -20.64 -24.79
CA GLN A 128 -7.47 -19.60 -25.09
C GLN A 128 -8.81 -20.16 -25.61
N THR A 129 -8.78 -21.25 -26.36
CA THR A 129 -9.99 -21.91 -26.89
C THR A 129 -10.60 -22.95 -25.95
N SER A 130 -9.97 -23.25 -24.82
CA SER A 130 -10.47 -24.21 -23.83
C SER A 130 -11.66 -23.66 -23.03
N SER A 131 -12.33 -24.54 -22.27
CA SER A 131 -13.40 -24.13 -21.34
C SER A 131 -12.92 -23.17 -20.25
N TYR A 132 -11.63 -23.20 -19.91
CA TYR A 132 -11.03 -22.32 -18.90
C TYR A 132 -10.59 -20.98 -19.48
N GLY A 133 -10.20 -20.96 -20.76
CA GLY A 133 -9.56 -19.83 -21.43
C GLY A 133 -10.43 -18.59 -21.52
N SER A 134 -11.75 -18.70 -21.35
CA SER A 134 -12.68 -17.56 -21.36
C SER A 134 -12.43 -16.60 -20.18
N SER A 135 -12.26 -17.16 -18.98
CA SER A 135 -12.04 -16.41 -17.74
C SER A 135 -10.58 -16.44 -17.26
N LEU A 136 -9.83 -17.51 -17.51
CA LEU A 136 -8.46 -17.66 -17.03
C LEU A 136 -7.48 -17.38 -18.18
N ARG A 137 -6.74 -16.27 -18.11
CA ARG A 137 -5.83 -15.80 -19.18
C ARG A 137 -4.37 -15.91 -18.75
N MET A 138 -3.47 -15.98 -19.73
CA MET A 138 -2.03 -16.07 -19.51
C MET A 138 -1.33 -14.86 -20.13
N SER A 139 -0.51 -14.15 -19.35
CA SER A 139 0.23 -12.99 -19.88
C SER A 139 1.39 -13.36 -20.80
N THR A 140 1.99 -14.54 -20.63
CA THR A 140 3.18 -14.98 -21.38
C THR A 140 3.16 -16.50 -21.59
N GLU A 141 3.87 -16.97 -22.62
CA GLU A 141 4.10 -18.40 -22.86
C GLU A 141 4.89 -19.04 -21.70
N TYR A 142 5.89 -18.33 -21.18
CA TYR A 142 6.63 -18.73 -19.97
C TYR A 142 5.71 -19.01 -18.77
N THR A 143 4.68 -18.19 -18.57
CA THR A 143 3.71 -18.37 -17.48
C THR A 143 2.96 -19.70 -17.64
N LEU A 144 2.46 -19.97 -18.86
CA LEU A 144 1.77 -21.22 -19.18
C LEU A 144 2.70 -22.43 -18.96
N ASP A 145 3.93 -22.37 -19.46
CA ASP A 145 4.90 -23.46 -19.36
C ASP A 145 5.23 -23.83 -17.91
N LYS A 146 5.50 -22.82 -17.06
CA LYS A 146 5.84 -23.06 -15.64
C LYS A 146 4.66 -23.61 -14.86
N ILE A 147 3.47 -23.06 -15.08
CA ILE A 147 2.26 -23.53 -14.41
C ILE A 147 1.90 -24.96 -14.85
N ARG A 148 1.98 -25.23 -16.16
CA ARG A 148 1.78 -26.57 -16.71
C ARG A 148 2.74 -27.59 -16.09
N TRP A 149 4.03 -27.23 -15.99
CA TRP A 149 5.03 -28.10 -15.37
C TRP A 149 4.65 -28.51 -13.94
N HIS A 150 4.11 -27.59 -13.13
CA HIS A 150 3.63 -27.91 -11.80
C HIS A 150 2.47 -28.91 -11.83
N TRP A 151 1.46 -28.72 -12.68
CA TRP A 151 0.36 -29.68 -12.82
C TRP A 151 0.85 -31.07 -13.24
N GLU A 152 1.83 -31.14 -14.13
CA GLU A 152 2.47 -32.41 -14.52
C GLU A 152 3.11 -33.09 -13.30
N GLN A 153 3.86 -32.35 -12.47
CA GLN A 153 4.44 -32.90 -11.24
C GLN A 153 3.36 -33.35 -10.26
N TYR A 154 2.31 -32.55 -10.07
CA TYR A 154 1.21 -32.86 -9.15
C TYR A 154 0.48 -34.15 -9.54
N SER A 155 0.24 -34.34 -10.84
CA SER A 155 -0.43 -35.55 -11.34
C SER A 155 0.42 -36.83 -11.21
N ARG A 156 1.76 -36.71 -11.27
CA ARG A 156 2.69 -37.85 -11.33
C ARG A 156 3.31 -38.25 -9.98
N MET A 157 3.34 -37.37 -8.97
CA MET A 157 4.09 -37.62 -7.72
C MET A 157 3.75 -38.98 -7.08
N HIS A 158 2.47 -39.34 -6.99
CA HIS A 158 2.04 -40.61 -6.38
C HIS A 158 2.19 -41.84 -7.30
N GLN A 159 2.63 -41.63 -8.54
CA GLN A 159 2.97 -42.68 -9.50
C GLN A 159 4.49 -42.94 -9.54
N LEU A 160 5.29 -42.16 -8.80
CA LEU A 160 6.74 -42.35 -8.71
C LEU A 160 7.10 -43.70 -8.08
N PRO A 161 8.30 -44.23 -8.38
CA PRO A 161 8.83 -45.39 -7.68
C PRO A 161 8.76 -45.22 -6.17
N ARG A 162 8.40 -46.28 -5.45
CA ARG A 162 8.17 -46.25 -3.98
C ARG A 162 9.33 -45.61 -3.21
N VAL A 163 10.57 -45.87 -3.63
CA VAL A 163 11.78 -45.34 -2.98
C VAL A 163 11.85 -43.81 -3.11
N GLU A 164 11.56 -43.26 -4.28
CA GLU A 164 11.57 -41.81 -4.52
C GLU A 164 10.44 -41.11 -3.76
N LEU A 165 9.22 -41.69 -3.78
CA LEU A 165 8.08 -41.15 -3.07
C LEU A 165 8.33 -41.11 -1.55
N LEU A 166 8.92 -42.17 -0.98
CA LEU A 166 9.30 -42.20 0.45
C LEU A 166 10.34 -41.12 0.78
N SER A 167 11.36 -40.93 -0.07
CA SER A 167 12.35 -39.87 0.11
C SER A 167 11.74 -38.47 0.11
N ILE A 168 10.76 -38.21 -0.75
CA ILE A 168 10.02 -36.94 -0.78
C ILE A 168 9.23 -36.76 0.53
N GLN A 169 8.52 -37.81 0.98
CA GLN A 169 7.74 -37.76 2.22
C GLN A 169 8.62 -37.52 3.45
N GLU A 170 9.78 -38.16 3.54
CA GLU A 170 10.73 -37.96 4.63
C GLU A 170 11.28 -36.53 4.66
N ARG A 171 11.72 -36.01 3.50
CA ARG A 171 12.18 -34.61 3.38
C ARG A 171 11.09 -33.61 3.76
N PHE A 172 9.86 -33.85 3.32
CA PHE A 172 8.74 -32.96 3.66
C PHE A 172 8.44 -32.98 5.17
N ARG A 173 8.35 -34.17 5.78
CA ARG A 173 8.13 -34.31 7.23
C ARG A 173 9.26 -33.69 8.06
N ALA A 174 10.52 -33.81 7.61
CA ALA A 174 11.66 -33.19 8.26
C ALA A 174 11.54 -31.66 8.26
N GLY A 175 11.17 -31.05 7.13
CA GLY A 175 10.96 -29.60 7.05
C GLY A 175 9.75 -29.12 7.87
N VAL A 176 8.66 -29.89 7.93
CA VAL A 176 7.54 -29.62 8.85
C VAL A 176 8.00 -29.64 10.30
N ALA A 177 8.81 -30.63 10.70
CA ALA A 177 9.37 -30.71 12.05
C ALA A 177 10.32 -29.53 12.36
N GLU A 178 11.07 -29.03 11.37
CA GLU A 178 11.88 -27.82 11.52
C GLU A 178 11.01 -26.58 11.74
N CYS A 179 9.93 -26.42 10.96
CA CYS A 179 8.98 -25.33 11.14
C CYS A 179 8.30 -25.39 12.52
N GLN A 180 7.93 -26.58 12.99
CA GLN A 180 7.40 -26.79 14.34
C GLN A 180 8.40 -26.37 15.43
N LYS A 181 9.70 -26.64 15.26
CA LYS A 181 10.74 -26.17 16.19
C LYS A 181 10.83 -24.65 16.19
N LYS A 182 10.85 -24.01 15.01
CA LYS A 182 10.81 -22.53 14.89
C LYS A 182 9.58 -21.94 15.60
N ASN A 183 8.45 -22.63 15.51
CA ASN A 183 7.18 -22.30 16.18
C ASN A 183 7.15 -22.62 17.70
N GLN A 184 8.22 -23.19 18.28
CA GLN A 184 8.32 -23.47 19.72
C GLN A 184 9.46 -22.69 20.42
N THR A 185 10.55 -22.38 19.70
CA THR A 185 11.78 -21.83 20.31
C THR A 185 11.97 -20.32 20.12
N SER A 186 11.14 -19.66 19.32
CA SER A 186 11.28 -18.23 19.01
C SER A 186 10.51 -17.33 19.99
N ASN A 187 11.03 -16.14 20.30
CA ASN A 187 10.19 -15.08 20.91
C ASN A 187 9.03 -14.67 19.97
N ASP A 188 9.12 -15.02 18.67
CA ASP A 188 8.08 -14.88 17.66
C ASP A 188 6.92 -15.88 17.79
N VAL A 189 7.00 -16.91 18.64
CA VAL A 189 5.87 -17.85 18.83
C VAL A 189 4.59 -17.12 19.23
N VAL A 190 4.71 -16.07 20.06
CA VAL A 190 3.57 -15.22 20.42
C VAL A 190 3.06 -14.44 19.20
N SER A 191 3.96 -13.90 18.36
CA SER A 191 3.63 -13.17 17.13
C SER A 191 2.93 -14.06 16.09
N ILE A 192 3.48 -15.25 15.81
CA ILE A 192 2.98 -16.22 14.82
C ILE A 192 1.56 -16.69 15.16
N THR A 193 1.32 -16.92 16.46
CA THR A 193 0.03 -17.36 16.99
C THR A 193 -1.06 -16.27 16.89
N ILE A 194 -0.67 -15.01 16.76
CA ILE A 194 -1.58 -13.86 16.73
C ILE A 194 -2.09 -13.55 15.32
N HIS A 195 -1.33 -13.89 14.27
CA HIS A 195 -1.67 -13.59 12.87
C HIS A 195 -3.11 -13.99 12.46
N PRO A 196 -3.59 -15.24 12.67
CA PRO A 196 -4.96 -15.62 12.30
C PRO A 196 -6.03 -14.85 13.08
N SER A 197 -5.68 -14.29 14.25
CA SER A 197 -6.63 -13.56 15.09
C SER A 197 -6.96 -12.17 14.55
N ARG A 198 -6.11 -11.62 13.67
CA ARG A 198 -6.39 -10.33 13.00
C ARG A 198 -7.68 -10.38 12.19
N SER A 199 -7.99 -11.53 11.60
CA SER A 199 -9.22 -11.74 10.83
C SER A 199 -10.50 -11.67 11.69
N ALA A 200 -10.38 -11.60 13.02
CA ALA A 200 -11.48 -11.33 13.94
C ALA A 200 -11.66 -9.83 14.28
N GLY A 201 -10.80 -8.94 13.76
CA GLY A 201 -10.89 -7.49 13.93
C GLY A 201 -11.01 -7.06 15.40
N PRO A 202 -12.10 -6.38 15.81
CA PRO A 202 -12.27 -5.94 17.21
C PRO A 202 -12.30 -7.10 18.23
N LEU A 203 -12.53 -8.33 17.77
CA LEU A 203 -12.59 -9.53 18.60
C LEU A 203 -11.26 -10.30 18.63
N MET A 204 -10.20 -9.75 18.04
CA MET A 204 -8.86 -10.36 17.96
C MET A 204 -8.39 -10.92 19.31
N MET A 205 -8.52 -10.17 20.40
CA MET A 205 -8.12 -10.62 21.74
C MET A 205 -8.92 -11.83 22.24
N LYS A 206 -10.22 -11.93 21.89
CA LYS A 206 -11.05 -13.09 22.21
C LYS A 206 -10.68 -14.31 21.35
N ALA A 207 -10.19 -14.08 20.13
CA ALA A 207 -9.89 -15.13 19.16
C ALA A 207 -8.54 -15.84 19.40
N ILE A 208 -7.54 -15.12 19.93
CA ILE A 208 -6.16 -15.61 20.13
C ILE A 208 -6.08 -17.03 20.72
N PRO A 209 -6.70 -17.35 21.87
CA PRO A 209 -6.48 -18.65 22.50
C PRO A 209 -6.96 -19.83 21.63
N THR A 210 -8.11 -19.68 20.97
CA THR A 210 -8.72 -20.75 20.17
C THR A 210 -7.99 -20.94 18.84
N LEU A 211 -7.64 -19.83 18.18
CA LEU A 211 -6.91 -19.86 16.90
C LEU A 211 -5.48 -20.37 17.09
N ALA A 212 -4.85 -20.05 18.23
CA ALA A 212 -3.57 -20.65 18.61
C ALA A 212 -3.62 -22.19 18.62
N SER A 213 -4.71 -22.75 19.15
CA SER A 213 -4.88 -24.20 19.21
C SER A 213 -5.10 -24.79 17.83
N LEU A 214 -5.86 -24.12 16.96
CA LEU A 214 -6.07 -24.54 15.58
C LEU A 214 -4.77 -24.52 14.78
N PHE A 215 -3.99 -23.45 14.90
CA PHE A 215 -2.68 -23.32 14.26
C PHE A 215 -1.74 -24.48 14.63
N ARG A 216 -1.62 -24.79 15.95
CA ARG A 216 -0.80 -25.92 16.41
C ARG A 216 -1.32 -27.26 15.88
N ALA A 217 -2.63 -27.47 15.90
CA ALA A 217 -3.24 -28.70 15.40
C ALA A 217 -3.00 -28.87 13.88
N TYR A 218 -3.09 -27.78 13.12
CA TYR A 218 -2.78 -27.77 11.69
C TYR A 218 -1.32 -28.14 11.44
N TRP A 219 -0.35 -27.53 12.12
CA TRP A 219 1.06 -27.90 11.95
C TRP A 219 1.39 -29.31 12.46
N GLN A 220 0.62 -29.85 13.42
CA GLN A 220 0.79 -31.21 13.91
C GLN A 220 0.28 -32.27 12.92
N HIS A 221 -0.84 -31.99 12.25
CA HIS A 221 -1.55 -32.99 11.43
C HIS A 221 -1.55 -32.69 9.92
N GLY A 222 -1.18 -31.48 9.52
CA GLY A 222 -1.24 -30.95 8.16
C GLY A 222 -2.65 -30.81 7.58
N THR A 223 -3.71 -30.86 8.41
CA THR A 223 -5.12 -30.74 7.99
C THR A 223 -5.93 -29.91 8.98
N THR A 224 -7.10 -29.42 8.55
CA THR A 224 -8.05 -28.71 9.42
C THR A 224 -9.15 -29.62 9.98
N PHE A 225 -9.03 -30.94 9.85
CA PHE A 225 -10.04 -31.89 10.35
C PHE A 225 -10.02 -31.98 11.88
N THR A 226 -11.19 -31.79 12.51
CA THR A 226 -11.36 -31.91 13.97
C THR A 226 -11.55 -33.37 14.40
N SER A 227 -12.33 -34.14 13.63
CA SER A 227 -12.61 -35.56 13.94
C SER A 227 -11.39 -36.47 13.73
N VAL A 228 -11.20 -37.45 14.62
CA VAL A 228 -10.12 -38.45 14.52
C VAL A 228 -10.23 -39.31 13.25
N PRO A 229 -11.41 -39.86 12.87
CA PRO A 229 -11.51 -40.73 11.70
C PRO A 229 -11.09 -40.04 10.39
N ARG A 230 -11.51 -38.78 10.19
CA ARG A 230 -11.10 -38.02 9.00
C ARG A 230 -9.60 -37.72 9.00
N ARG A 231 -9.03 -37.35 10.15
CA ARG A 231 -7.57 -37.15 10.29
C ARG A 231 -6.79 -38.41 9.94
N SER A 232 -7.21 -39.57 10.43
CA SER A 232 -6.55 -40.85 10.15
C SER A 232 -6.62 -41.25 8.67
N SER A 233 -7.61 -40.75 7.91
CA SER A 233 -7.73 -41.00 6.47
C SER A 233 -6.85 -40.10 5.59
N ALA A 234 -6.42 -38.94 6.10
CA ALA A 234 -5.66 -37.95 5.35
C ALA A 234 -4.15 -38.14 5.55
N THR A 235 -3.59 -39.15 4.88
CA THR A 235 -2.17 -39.54 5.03
C THR A 235 -1.35 -39.30 3.77
N LEU A 236 -2.00 -39.02 2.64
CA LEU A 236 -1.35 -38.87 1.35
C LEU A 236 -0.81 -37.46 1.20
N LEU A 237 0.50 -37.32 0.99
CA LEU A 237 1.13 -36.00 0.84
C LEU A 237 0.52 -35.23 -0.34
N ASN A 238 0.12 -33.98 -0.10
CA ASN A 238 -0.40 -33.10 -1.13
C ASN A 238 0.75 -32.55 -1.99
N PRO A 239 0.85 -32.91 -3.28
CA PRO A 239 1.95 -32.44 -4.12
C PRO A 239 1.97 -30.91 -4.30
N THR A 240 0.85 -30.21 -4.10
CA THR A 240 0.80 -28.75 -4.25
C THR A 240 1.61 -28.00 -3.18
N PHE A 241 2.00 -28.66 -2.08
CA PHE A 241 2.87 -28.08 -1.05
C PHE A 241 4.35 -28.46 -1.21
N VAL A 242 4.66 -29.36 -2.16
CA VAL A 242 5.95 -30.04 -2.26
C VAL A 242 6.84 -29.46 -3.36
N TYR A 243 6.25 -29.16 -4.52
CA TYR A 243 6.99 -28.66 -5.68
C TYR A 243 6.90 -27.14 -5.74
N THR A 244 8.03 -26.48 -5.53
CA THR A 244 8.20 -25.02 -5.60
C THR A 244 9.32 -24.69 -6.57
N GLN A 245 9.50 -23.42 -6.91
CA GLN A 245 10.63 -23.00 -7.74
C GLN A 245 12.00 -23.32 -7.11
N SER A 246 12.10 -23.39 -5.79
CA SER A 246 13.32 -23.76 -5.07
C SER A 246 13.59 -25.28 -5.02
N GLY A 247 12.71 -26.10 -5.58
CA GLY A 247 12.89 -27.55 -5.72
C GLY A 247 11.81 -28.37 -5.01
N ILE A 248 12.17 -29.60 -4.65
CA ILE A 248 11.27 -30.61 -4.06
C ILE A 248 11.56 -30.72 -2.56
N GLY A 249 10.57 -30.42 -1.71
CA GLY A 249 10.71 -30.51 -0.25
C GLY A 249 9.63 -29.73 0.49
N CYS A 250 9.84 -29.45 1.78
CA CYS A 250 8.96 -28.56 2.55
C CYS A 250 9.60 -27.17 2.65
N ASN A 251 9.21 -26.30 1.72
CA ASN A 251 9.57 -24.88 1.75
C ASN A 251 8.47 -24.00 2.37
N VAL A 252 7.39 -24.60 2.86
CA VAL A 252 6.21 -23.89 3.39
C VAL A 252 6.62 -22.93 4.51
N HIS A 253 6.23 -21.67 4.41
CA HIS A 253 6.51 -20.67 5.41
C HIS A 253 5.88 -21.07 6.76
N TYR A 254 6.65 -20.95 7.84
CA TYR A 254 6.26 -21.42 9.19
C TYR A 254 5.02 -20.74 9.77
N GLY A 255 4.65 -19.56 9.25
CA GLY A 255 3.42 -18.82 9.59
C GLY A 255 2.19 -19.19 8.76
N THR A 256 2.26 -20.21 7.90
CA THR A 256 1.12 -20.65 7.07
C THR A 256 -0.03 -21.16 7.93
N ASP A 257 -1.23 -20.61 7.73
CA ASP A 257 -2.45 -20.99 8.44
C ASP A 257 -3.69 -20.87 7.52
N PRO A 258 -4.46 -21.96 7.29
CA PRO A 258 -5.68 -21.97 6.48
C PRO A 258 -6.81 -21.04 6.97
N VAL A 259 -6.76 -20.58 8.21
CA VAL A 259 -7.82 -19.77 8.82
C VAL A 259 -7.67 -18.28 8.47
N ILE A 260 -6.44 -17.83 8.17
CA ILE A 260 -6.11 -16.42 7.92
C ILE A 260 -6.98 -15.77 6.82
N PRO A 261 -7.19 -16.39 5.63
CA PRO A 261 -7.89 -15.75 4.52
C PRO A 261 -9.36 -15.36 4.79
N PHE A 262 -9.99 -15.93 5.81
CA PHE A 262 -11.44 -15.85 6.04
C PHE A 262 -11.80 -14.86 7.16
N HIS A 263 -13.04 -14.38 7.17
CA HIS A 263 -13.49 -13.43 8.18
C HIS A 263 -14.04 -14.14 9.41
N LEU A 264 -13.44 -13.84 10.57
CA LEU A 264 -13.73 -14.52 11.83
C LEU A 264 -14.54 -13.66 12.80
N ALA A 265 -14.65 -12.34 12.56
CA ALA A 265 -15.40 -11.44 13.43
C ALA A 265 -16.87 -11.88 13.64
N PRO A 266 -17.63 -12.30 12.62
CA PRO A 266 -18.99 -12.80 12.82
C PRO A 266 -19.07 -14.08 13.65
N ILE A 267 -18.05 -14.94 13.56
CA ILE A 267 -17.98 -16.23 14.25
C ILE A 267 -17.76 -16.01 15.76
N PHE A 268 -16.84 -15.10 16.12
CA PHE A 268 -16.51 -14.77 17.51
C PHE A 268 -17.45 -13.73 18.15
N GLY A 269 -18.10 -12.89 17.34
CA GLY A 269 -18.88 -11.74 17.83
C GLY A 269 -20.28 -12.10 18.30
N ASN A 270 -20.86 -13.14 17.71
CA ASN A 270 -22.23 -13.57 17.99
C ASN A 270 -22.31 -14.65 19.08
N ARG A 271 -21.25 -15.43 19.26
CA ARG A 271 -21.16 -16.49 20.28
C ARG A 271 -19.70 -16.85 20.54
N LYS A 272 -19.44 -17.64 21.59
CA LYS A 272 -18.13 -18.26 21.81
C LYS A 272 -18.04 -19.55 20.97
N PRO A 273 -17.26 -19.57 19.88
CA PRO A 273 -17.27 -20.70 18.96
C PRO A 273 -16.34 -21.83 19.44
N SER A 274 -16.70 -23.07 19.14
CA SER A 274 -15.75 -24.19 19.17
C SER A 274 -14.84 -24.18 17.93
N SER A 275 -13.76 -24.96 17.95
CA SER A 275 -12.92 -25.20 16.77
C SER A 275 -13.71 -25.71 15.56
N GLU A 276 -14.75 -26.50 15.80
CA GLU A 276 -15.62 -27.05 14.74
C GLU A 276 -16.54 -25.97 14.16
N ASP A 277 -17.11 -25.11 15.00
CA ASP A 277 -17.91 -23.96 14.55
C ASP A 277 -17.08 -23.02 13.67
N ILE A 278 -15.82 -22.79 14.02
CA ILE A 278 -14.89 -21.95 13.24
C ILE A 278 -14.68 -22.55 11.85
N MET A 279 -14.31 -23.83 11.79
CA MET A 279 -14.05 -24.48 10.51
C MET A 279 -15.31 -24.62 9.64
N MET A 280 -16.48 -24.81 10.24
CA MET A 280 -17.75 -24.81 9.53
C MET A 280 -18.05 -23.43 8.92
N GLY A 281 -17.89 -22.35 9.68
CA GLY A 281 -18.08 -20.98 9.19
C GLY A 281 -17.11 -20.61 8.07
N ILE A 282 -15.87 -21.11 8.13
CA ILE A 282 -14.87 -20.92 7.07
C ILE A 282 -15.25 -21.66 5.79
N ARG A 283 -15.67 -22.92 5.90
CA ARG A 283 -16.09 -23.72 4.73
C ARG A 283 -17.31 -23.13 4.05
N LEU A 284 -18.25 -22.57 4.82
CA LEU A 284 -19.41 -21.87 4.29
C LEU A 284 -18.99 -20.63 3.49
N GLN A 285 -18.14 -19.77 4.06
CA GLN A 285 -17.60 -18.60 3.35
C GLN A 285 -16.91 -19.02 2.05
N PHE A 286 -16.04 -20.05 2.11
CA PHE A 286 -15.35 -20.56 0.93
C PHE A 286 -16.32 -21.03 -0.16
N GLN A 287 -17.36 -21.76 0.22
CA GLN A 287 -18.40 -22.24 -0.71
C GLN A 287 -19.16 -21.08 -1.35
N GLU A 288 -19.56 -20.07 -0.58
CA GLU A 288 -20.27 -18.89 -1.08
C GLU A 288 -19.41 -18.09 -2.06
N TRP A 289 -18.12 -17.89 -1.76
CA TRP A 289 -17.21 -17.17 -2.62
C TRP A 289 -16.91 -17.91 -3.92
N CYS A 290 -16.75 -19.24 -3.86
CA CYS A 290 -16.65 -20.08 -5.06
C CYS A 290 -17.94 -19.99 -5.90
N GLY A 291 -19.11 -20.00 -5.25
CA GLY A 291 -20.40 -19.81 -5.92
C GLY A 291 -20.51 -18.47 -6.62
N ALA A 292 -20.01 -17.39 -6.02
CA ALA A 292 -19.95 -16.07 -6.66
C ALA A 292 -19.05 -16.08 -7.91
N PHE A 293 -17.85 -16.64 -7.81
CA PHE A 293 -16.96 -16.78 -8.97
C PHE A 293 -17.59 -17.60 -10.10
N TYR A 294 -18.25 -18.71 -9.78
CA TYR A 294 -18.96 -19.52 -10.76
C TYR A 294 -20.02 -18.70 -11.52
N LYS A 295 -20.81 -17.87 -10.81
CA LYS A 295 -21.79 -16.96 -11.44
C LYS A 295 -21.13 -15.97 -12.41
N TYR A 296 -20.03 -15.33 -12.01
CA TYR A 296 -19.31 -14.40 -12.88
C TYR A 296 -18.70 -15.08 -14.11
N HIS A 297 -18.22 -16.32 -13.96
CA HIS A 297 -17.69 -17.11 -15.06
C HIS A 297 -18.77 -17.42 -16.11
N ILE A 298 -19.92 -17.95 -15.70
CA ILE A 298 -21.02 -18.30 -16.64
C ILE A 298 -21.56 -17.08 -17.38
N HIS A 299 -21.49 -15.89 -16.79
CA HIS A 299 -21.92 -14.64 -17.40
C HIS A 299 -20.83 -13.96 -18.25
N GLY A 300 -19.60 -14.48 -18.29
CA GLY A 300 -18.49 -13.87 -19.01
C GLY A 300 -18.10 -12.48 -18.49
N GLN A 301 -18.29 -12.24 -17.19
CA GLN A 301 -18.08 -10.96 -16.52
C GLN A 301 -16.77 -10.89 -15.72
N CYS A 302 -16.00 -11.99 -15.68
CA CYS A 302 -14.73 -12.03 -14.97
C CYS A 302 -13.61 -12.56 -15.85
N THR A 303 -12.51 -11.80 -15.88
CA THR A 303 -11.22 -12.16 -16.47
C THR A 303 -10.18 -12.17 -15.36
N ILE A 304 -9.43 -13.27 -15.23
CA ILE A 304 -8.30 -13.42 -14.31
C ILE A 304 -7.09 -13.80 -15.15
N ARG A 305 -6.19 -12.84 -15.34
CA ARG A 305 -4.96 -12.99 -16.12
C ARG A 305 -3.79 -13.21 -15.18
N VAL A 306 -3.11 -14.34 -15.29
CA VAL A 306 -1.94 -14.64 -14.48
C VAL A 306 -0.65 -14.26 -15.19
N PHE A 307 0.32 -13.77 -14.43
CA PHE A 307 1.62 -13.36 -14.93
C PHE A 307 2.74 -13.80 -13.98
N CYS A 308 3.53 -14.80 -14.40
CA CYS A 308 4.68 -15.27 -13.62
C CYS A 308 5.92 -14.41 -13.90
N ALA A 309 6.21 -13.47 -13.01
CA ALA A 309 7.39 -12.60 -13.05
C ALA A 309 7.56 -11.89 -11.68
N ASP A 310 8.76 -11.36 -11.44
CA ASP A 310 8.98 -10.41 -10.34
C ASP A 310 8.12 -9.16 -10.54
N ALA A 311 7.53 -8.62 -9.46
CA ALA A 311 6.64 -7.47 -9.52
C ALA A 311 7.29 -6.23 -10.18
N VAL A 312 8.58 -5.97 -9.90
CA VAL A 312 9.31 -4.83 -10.46
C VAL A 312 9.51 -4.99 -11.97
N PHE A 313 9.82 -6.20 -12.43
CA PHE A 313 10.03 -6.46 -13.85
C PHE A 313 8.71 -6.59 -14.63
N ALA A 314 7.69 -7.19 -14.04
CA ALA A 314 6.36 -7.28 -14.63
C ALA A 314 5.76 -5.90 -14.90
N THR A 315 5.82 -5.00 -13.89
CA THR A 315 5.36 -3.62 -14.05
C THR A 315 6.16 -2.85 -15.10
N ARG A 316 7.49 -3.01 -15.13
CA ARG A 316 8.34 -2.44 -16.18
C ARG A 316 7.97 -2.94 -17.57
N ALA A 317 7.65 -4.22 -17.73
CA ALA A 317 7.23 -4.79 -19.01
C ALA A 317 5.89 -4.22 -19.49
N LEU A 318 4.91 -4.05 -18.58
CA LEU A 318 3.62 -3.41 -18.89
C LEU A 318 3.81 -1.94 -19.30
N GLN A 319 4.60 -1.18 -18.54
CA GLN A 319 4.91 0.23 -18.86
C GLN A 319 5.63 0.35 -20.22
N LYS A 320 6.55 -0.55 -20.50
CA LYS A 320 7.29 -0.59 -21.76
C LYS A 320 6.39 -0.89 -22.96
N LEU A 321 5.43 -1.80 -22.79
CA LEU A 321 4.44 -2.07 -23.81
C LEU A 321 3.53 -0.85 -24.03
N ALA A 322 3.12 -0.17 -22.95
CA ALA A 322 2.31 1.05 -23.02
C ALA A 322 3.03 2.21 -23.74
N SER A 323 4.34 2.38 -23.49
CA SER A 323 5.15 3.43 -24.13
C SER A 323 5.75 3.04 -25.48
N LYS A 324 5.59 1.78 -25.92
CA LYS A 324 6.21 1.20 -27.12
C LYS A 324 7.76 1.28 -27.10
N ALA A 325 8.37 1.34 -25.93
CA ALA A 325 9.82 1.40 -25.79
C ALA A 325 10.49 0.05 -26.13
N LYS A 326 11.73 0.09 -26.63
CA LYS A 326 12.46 -1.10 -27.14
C LYS A 326 13.37 -1.71 -26.09
N GLY A 327 13.59 -3.03 -26.15
CA GLY A 327 14.57 -3.76 -25.32
C GLY A 327 13.95 -4.79 -24.38
N ASN A 328 14.79 -5.69 -23.85
CA ASN A 328 14.31 -6.83 -23.09
C ASN A 328 14.16 -6.50 -21.59
N VAL A 329 13.18 -7.12 -20.94
CA VAL A 329 12.99 -7.05 -19.49
C VAL A 329 13.22 -8.45 -18.91
N PRO A 330 14.07 -8.63 -17.89
CA PRO A 330 14.25 -9.94 -17.25
C PRO A 330 12.95 -10.46 -16.63
N ILE A 331 12.78 -11.77 -16.50
CA ILE A 331 11.64 -12.35 -15.77
C ILE A 331 11.80 -12.15 -14.26
N LYS A 332 13.02 -12.41 -13.75
CA LYS A 332 13.43 -12.22 -12.35
C LYS A 332 14.95 -12.25 -12.22
N GLN A 333 15.46 -11.83 -11.07
CA GLN A 333 16.87 -11.97 -10.72
C GLN A 333 17.29 -13.45 -10.67
N TRP A 334 18.59 -13.70 -10.85
CA TRP A 334 19.20 -15.04 -10.85
C TRP A 334 18.85 -15.92 -12.05
N GLN A 335 18.09 -15.40 -13.02
CA GLN A 335 17.71 -16.10 -14.25
C GLN A 335 17.92 -15.24 -15.50
N THR A 336 18.02 -15.89 -16.65
CA THR A 336 18.36 -15.27 -17.93
C THR A 336 17.15 -15.02 -18.82
N GLY A 337 16.00 -15.61 -18.49
CA GLY A 337 14.79 -15.49 -19.29
C GLY A 337 14.30 -14.05 -19.32
N THR A 338 13.75 -13.64 -20.46
CA THR A 338 13.17 -12.31 -20.67
C THR A 338 11.65 -12.41 -20.84
N ILE A 339 10.95 -11.39 -20.36
CA ILE A 339 9.50 -11.29 -20.48
C ILE A 339 9.15 -11.01 -21.94
N THR A 340 8.30 -11.87 -22.49
CA THR A 340 7.64 -11.67 -23.78
C THR A 340 6.14 -11.76 -23.56
N LEU A 341 5.47 -10.60 -23.55
CA LEU A 341 4.02 -10.51 -23.39
C LEU A 341 3.31 -11.08 -24.63
N ASP A 342 2.24 -11.86 -24.41
CA ASP A 342 1.47 -12.43 -25.52
C ASP A 342 0.81 -11.33 -26.35
N LYS A 343 1.13 -11.30 -27.64
CA LYS A 343 0.65 -10.23 -28.53
C LYS A 343 -0.85 -10.29 -28.76
N THR A 344 -1.46 -11.47 -28.68
CA THR A 344 -2.90 -11.63 -28.90
C THR A 344 -3.67 -11.16 -27.68
N GLU A 345 -3.26 -11.58 -26.48
CA GLU A 345 -3.87 -11.17 -25.21
C GLU A 345 -3.80 -9.65 -25.01
N TYR A 346 -2.64 -9.05 -25.22
CA TYR A 346 -2.42 -7.62 -24.99
C TYR A 346 -2.92 -6.70 -26.12
N GLN A 347 -3.69 -7.22 -27.08
CA GLN A 347 -4.53 -6.38 -27.94
C GLN A 347 -5.72 -5.78 -27.18
N ALA A 348 -6.25 -6.51 -26.20
CA ALA A 348 -7.42 -6.11 -25.42
C ALA A 348 -7.13 -5.96 -23.91
N ALA A 349 -6.07 -6.59 -23.40
CA ALA A 349 -5.73 -6.52 -21.98
C ALA A 349 -5.37 -5.08 -21.54
N PRO A 350 -5.74 -4.69 -20.31
CA PRO A 350 -5.41 -3.38 -19.76
C PRO A 350 -3.90 -3.23 -19.53
N LEU A 351 -3.39 -2.02 -19.78
CA LEU A 351 -2.02 -1.58 -19.44
C LEU A 351 -2.01 -0.50 -18.34
N THR A 352 -3.17 0.05 -18.02
CA THR A 352 -3.42 0.94 -16.88
C THR A 352 -4.70 0.47 -16.18
N PHE A 353 -4.77 0.69 -14.87
CA PHE A 353 -5.74 0.05 -13.99
C PHE A 353 -6.48 1.05 -13.12
N ASP A 354 -7.76 0.79 -12.84
CA ASP A 354 -8.56 1.57 -11.89
C ASP A 354 -8.12 1.27 -10.45
N VAL A 355 -7.71 0.03 -10.20
CA VAL A 355 -7.21 -0.45 -8.90
C VAL A 355 -5.82 -1.03 -9.07
N VAL A 356 -4.86 -0.57 -8.26
CA VAL A 356 -3.56 -1.24 -8.09
C VAL A 356 -3.44 -1.68 -6.64
N ASP A 357 -3.37 -2.98 -6.41
CA ASP A 357 -3.11 -3.58 -5.11
C ASP A 357 -1.68 -4.12 -5.07
N THR A 358 -0.91 -3.67 -4.07
CA THR A 358 0.49 -4.07 -3.94
C THR A 358 0.69 -5.16 -2.90
N SER A 359 -0.38 -5.64 -2.25
CA SER A 359 -0.31 -6.48 -1.07
C SER A 359 0.75 -5.95 -0.08
N ASN A 360 1.47 -6.85 0.60
CA ASN A 360 2.54 -6.54 1.52
C ASN A 360 3.93 -6.42 0.85
N LEU A 361 3.99 -6.15 -0.46
CA LEU A 361 5.27 -5.96 -1.17
C LEU A 361 6.09 -4.78 -0.63
N ASP A 362 5.47 -3.88 0.10
CA ASP A 362 6.18 -2.82 0.82
C ASP A 362 7.20 -3.36 1.83
N ASP A 363 6.92 -4.50 2.47
CA ASP A 363 7.83 -5.13 3.43
C ASP A 363 9.12 -5.65 2.75
N ASP A 364 9.05 -6.04 1.48
CA ASP A 364 10.17 -6.62 0.72
C ASP A 364 10.82 -5.62 -0.24
N LEU A 365 10.03 -4.76 -0.88
CA LEU A 365 10.45 -3.79 -1.89
C LEU A 365 10.70 -2.40 -1.30
N GLY A 366 10.10 -2.05 -0.16
CA GLY A 366 10.09 -0.70 0.40
C GLY A 366 9.10 0.24 -0.30
N LEU A 367 8.42 1.09 0.49
CA LEU A 367 7.32 1.95 0.02
C LEU A 367 7.68 2.82 -1.19
N LEU A 368 8.89 3.42 -1.20
CA LEU A 368 9.32 4.29 -2.30
C LEU A 368 9.37 3.52 -3.63
N ASN A 369 9.93 2.30 -3.62
CA ASN A 369 9.95 1.45 -4.81
C ASN A 369 8.54 1.10 -5.26
N VAL A 370 7.69 0.65 -4.32
CA VAL A 370 6.30 0.23 -4.58
C VAL A 370 5.50 1.35 -5.23
N VAL A 371 5.48 2.54 -4.62
CA VAL A 371 4.75 3.70 -5.14
C VAL A 371 5.30 4.09 -6.53
N THR A 372 6.62 4.08 -6.71
CA THR A 372 7.23 4.51 -7.97
C THR A 372 6.92 3.57 -9.16
N ILE A 373 6.80 2.26 -8.95
CA ILE A 373 6.41 1.32 -10.02
C ILE A 373 4.90 1.20 -10.22
N ALA A 374 4.10 1.43 -9.18
CA ALA A 374 2.65 1.31 -9.24
C ALA A 374 1.99 2.53 -9.90
N LEU A 375 2.46 3.74 -9.59
CA LEU A 375 1.88 5.00 -10.08
C LEU A 375 1.74 5.10 -11.60
N PRO A 376 2.73 4.73 -12.43
CA PRO A 376 2.59 4.78 -13.89
C PRO A 376 1.49 3.84 -14.45
N LEU A 377 1.09 2.83 -13.67
CA LEU A 377 0.07 1.86 -14.06
C LEU A 377 -1.32 2.23 -13.51
N LEU A 378 -1.40 3.19 -12.59
CA LEU A 378 -2.67 3.69 -12.08
C LEU A 378 -3.28 4.65 -13.09
N LYS A 379 -4.55 4.45 -13.46
CA LYS A 379 -5.26 5.39 -14.32
C LYS A 379 -5.35 6.75 -13.66
N SER A 380 -5.13 7.80 -14.43
CA SER A 380 -5.35 9.19 -14.03
C SER A 380 -6.85 9.48 -13.90
N SER A 381 -7.46 9.04 -12.79
CA SER A 381 -8.87 9.31 -12.41
C SER A 381 -8.97 9.59 -10.91
N ALA A 382 -9.87 10.49 -10.50
CA ALA A 382 -10.17 10.73 -9.09
C ALA A 382 -10.77 9.49 -8.40
N ASN A 383 -11.26 8.54 -9.20
CA ASN A 383 -11.82 7.27 -8.74
C ASN A 383 -10.80 6.13 -8.72
N SER A 384 -9.61 6.32 -9.30
CA SER A 384 -8.57 5.29 -9.24
C SER A 384 -7.95 5.22 -7.85
N VAL A 385 -7.56 4.02 -7.44
CA VAL A 385 -7.05 3.75 -6.10
C VAL A 385 -5.81 2.86 -6.14
N LEU A 386 -4.81 3.24 -5.33
CA LEU A 386 -3.65 2.42 -5.02
C LEU A 386 -3.79 1.94 -3.57
N TYR A 387 -3.63 0.64 -3.35
CA TYR A 387 -3.57 0.04 -2.02
C TYR A 387 -2.16 -0.42 -1.71
N THR A 388 -1.65 -0.02 -0.54
CA THR A 388 -0.40 -0.54 0.02
C THR A 388 -0.66 -1.15 1.39
N GLU A 389 -0.05 -2.29 1.68
CA GLU A 389 -0.17 -3.01 2.95
C GLU A 389 1.24 -3.27 3.50
N SER A 390 1.39 -3.26 4.83
CA SER A 390 2.63 -3.63 5.53
C SER A 390 2.28 -4.46 6.76
N LEU A 391 3.07 -5.49 7.03
CA LEU A 391 3.01 -6.25 8.28
C LEU A 391 4.18 -5.93 9.22
N LEU A 392 5.14 -5.11 8.78
CA LEU A 392 6.31 -4.72 9.57
C LEU A 392 6.12 -3.33 10.18
N ALA A 393 6.46 -3.20 11.47
CA ALA A 393 6.52 -1.90 12.12
C ALA A 393 7.86 -1.22 11.85
N HIS A 394 7.85 0.04 11.40
CA HIS A 394 9.07 0.81 11.09
C HIS A 394 9.40 1.87 12.15
N SER A 395 8.86 1.76 13.37
CA SER A 395 9.09 2.74 14.45
C SER A 395 10.40 2.49 15.20
N ASN A 396 11.21 3.55 15.34
CA ASN A 396 12.30 3.59 16.31
C ASN A 396 11.77 3.62 17.76
N SER A 397 12.63 3.22 18.70
CA SER A 397 12.43 2.95 20.13
C SER A 397 11.73 3.99 21.03
N ASP A 398 11.20 5.08 20.48
CA ASP A 398 10.66 6.18 21.28
C ASP A 398 9.17 6.04 21.64
N GLY A 399 8.46 5.09 21.04
CA GLY A 399 7.11 4.72 21.47
C GLY A 399 6.05 5.79 21.22
N GLU A 400 6.31 6.70 20.29
CA GLU A 400 5.34 7.65 19.73
C GLU A 400 4.99 7.19 18.31
N THR A 401 3.76 6.72 18.12
CA THR A 401 3.24 6.16 16.87
C THR A 401 2.89 7.14 15.71
N PRO A 402 3.11 8.49 15.74
CA PRO A 402 2.77 9.35 14.60
C PRO A 402 3.78 9.51 13.44
N LYS A 403 4.87 8.72 13.33
CA LYS A 403 5.96 9.02 12.35
C LYS A 403 6.31 7.91 11.35
N ASP A 404 5.47 6.88 11.21
CA ASP A 404 5.78 5.72 10.35
C ASP A 404 6.11 6.11 8.90
N PHE A 405 5.27 6.94 8.26
CA PHE A 405 5.52 7.41 6.89
C PHE A 405 6.75 8.32 6.76
N VAL A 406 7.02 9.16 7.77
CA VAL A 406 8.23 10.01 7.77
C VAL A 406 9.48 9.15 7.82
N HIS A 407 9.47 8.03 8.57
CA HIS A 407 10.58 7.09 8.59
C HIS A 407 10.74 6.32 7.28
N ARG A 408 9.64 5.98 6.61
CA ARG A 408 9.66 5.18 5.37
C ARG A 408 10.01 6.00 4.13
N PHE A 409 9.53 7.25 4.06
CA PHE A 409 9.85 8.14 2.94
C PHE A 409 11.04 9.05 3.20
N HIS A 410 11.48 9.21 4.45
CA HIS A 410 12.47 10.20 4.86
C HIS A 410 12.07 11.67 4.56
N ALA A 411 10.77 11.95 4.45
CA ALA A 411 10.22 13.27 4.18
C ALA A 411 8.81 13.41 4.76
N ASP A 412 8.32 14.66 4.86
CA ASP A 412 6.93 14.93 5.24
C ASP A 412 5.94 14.33 4.21
N LEU A 413 4.85 13.76 4.72
CA LEU A 413 3.88 13.04 3.90
C LEU A 413 3.11 13.97 2.96
N ALA A 414 2.88 15.23 3.33
CA ALA A 414 2.23 16.19 2.43
C ALA A 414 3.14 16.57 1.27
N VAL A 415 4.44 16.77 1.53
CA VAL A 415 5.45 17.02 0.48
C VAL A 415 5.51 15.82 -0.48
N MET A 416 5.62 14.61 0.04
CA MET A 416 5.60 13.40 -0.79
C MET A 416 4.29 13.24 -1.54
N SER A 417 3.15 13.60 -0.94
CA SER A 417 1.84 13.56 -1.61
C SER A 417 1.75 14.54 -2.78
N ILE A 418 2.38 15.71 -2.69
CA ILE A 418 2.44 16.68 -3.80
C ILE A 418 3.37 16.18 -4.91
N VAL A 419 4.53 15.63 -4.53
CA VAL A 419 5.53 15.09 -5.46
C VAL A 419 5.02 13.85 -6.20
N PHE A 420 4.24 12.98 -5.54
CA PHE A 420 3.60 11.81 -6.16
C PHE A 420 2.23 12.12 -6.78
N GLY A 421 1.54 13.16 -6.30
CA GLY A 421 0.12 13.52 -6.53
C GLY A 421 -0.90 12.45 -6.32
N ILE A 422 -0.61 11.62 -5.34
CA ILE A 422 -1.56 10.80 -4.63
C ILE A 422 -1.37 11.09 -3.16
N CYS A 423 -2.41 10.95 -2.35
CA CYS A 423 -2.34 11.12 -0.91
C CYS A 423 -3.07 9.96 -0.22
N PRO A 424 -2.63 9.54 0.97
CA PRO A 424 -3.45 8.69 1.82
C PRO A 424 -4.77 9.40 2.12
N VAL A 425 -5.87 8.74 1.83
CA VAL A 425 -7.22 9.28 1.99
C VAL A 425 -7.49 9.70 3.44
N ASP A 426 -7.10 8.84 4.39
CA ASP A 426 -7.28 9.08 5.82
C ASP A 426 -6.42 10.26 6.29
N PHE A 427 -5.25 10.48 5.68
CA PHE A 427 -4.41 11.65 5.97
C PHE A 427 -5.08 12.94 5.53
N ALA A 428 -5.62 12.98 4.31
CA ALA A 428 -6.25 14.18 3.76
C ALA A 428 -7.59 14.56 4.44
N THR A 429 -8.28 13.60 5.06
CA THR A 429 -9.61 13.82 5.67
C THR A 429 -9.61 13.84 7.20
N GLY A 430 -8.54 13.36 7.85
CA GLY A 430 -8.42 13.36 9.31
C GLY A 430 -9.20 12.26 10.04
N TYR A 431 -9.77 11.29 9.31
CA TYR A 431 -10.41 10.11 9.89
C TYR A 431 -10.20 8.89 9.01
N SER A 432 -10.38 7.70 9.58
CA SER A 432 -10.44 6.43 8.87
C SER A 432 -11.79 5.76 9.06
N THR A 433 -12.21 4.97 8.07
CA THR A 433 -13.38 4.09 8.19
C THR A 433 -12.99 2.65 8.58
N ARG A 434 -11.69 2.38 8.72
CA ARG A 434 -11.13 1.11 9.16
C ARG A 434 -10.85 1.15 10.66
N GLY A 435 -11.28 0.12 11.38
CA GLY A 435 -10.86 -0.08 12.76
C GLY A 435 -9.43 -0.63 12.82
N ASN A 436 -8.52 0.06 13.51
CA ASN A 436 -7.14 -0.43 13.75
C ASN A 436 -6.76 -0.49 15.24
N VAL A 437 -7.71 -0.19 16.14
CA VAL A 437 -7.48 -0.10 17.59
C VAL A 437 -7.00 -1.44 18.16
N HIS A 438 -7.51 -2.56 17.64
CA HIS A 438 -7.12 -3.90 18.07
C HIS A 438 -5.65 -4.23 17.73
N GLU A 439 -5.16 -3.81 16.54
CA GLU A 439 -3.75 -3.90 16.16
C GLU A 439 -2.88 -3.06 17.12
N LEU A 440 -3.26 -1.80 17.36
CA LEU A 440 -2.52 -0.91 18.25
C LEU A 440 -2.43 -1.45 19.68
N ILE A 441 -3.53 -1.99 20.22
CA ILE A 441 -3.58 -2.56 21.58
C ILE A 441 -2.65 -3.76 21.65
N THR A 442 -2.73 -4.65 20.67
CA THR A 442 -1.91 -5.86 20.61
C THR A 442 -0.43 -5.52 20.45
N TYR A 443 -0.09 -4.65 19.51
CA TYR A 443 1.27 -4.21 19.26
C TYR A 443 1.89 -3.56 20.50
N LYS A 444 1.12 -2.73 21.22
CA LYS A 444 1.55 -2.16 22.50
C LYS A 444 1.70 -3.24 23.59
N ALA A 445 0.80 -4.21 23.65
CA ALA A 445 0.87 -5.31 24.62
C ALA A 445 2.10 -6.21 24.40
N LEU A 446 2.56 -6.33 23.16
CA LEU A 446 3.79 -7.03 22.78
C LEU A 446 5.05 -6.16 22.88
N HIS A 447 4.99 -5.03 23.61
CA HIS A 447 6.12 -4.11 23.77
C HIS A 447 6.70 -3.60 22.45
N GLN A 448 5.85 -3.39 21.44
CA GLN A 448 6.25 -2.89 20.12
C GLN A 448 7.24 -3.83 19.42
N GLN A 449 7.14 -5.12 19.73
CA GLN A 449 7.85 -6.21 19.06
C GLN A 449 6.87 -7.02 18.19
N GLY A 450 7.37 -7.54 17.09
CA GLY A 450 6.60 -8.34 16.14
C GLY A 450 5.87 -7.50 15.08
N GLN A 451 4.93 -8.14 14.40
CA GLN A 451 4.24 -7.56 13.26
C GLN A 451 3.20 -6.49 13.67
N TYR A 452 3.04 -5.48 12.83
CA TYR A 452 1.99 -4.46 12.91
C TYR A 452 1.36 -4.29 11.54
N HIS A 453 0.06 -4.56 11.43
CA HIS A 453 -0.62 -4.49 10.15
C HIS A 453 -1.10 -3.06 9.86
N GLN A 454 -0.58 -2.46 8.80
CA GLN A 454 -1.00 -1.16 8.28
C GLN A 454 -1.43 -1.28 6.81
N LEU A 455 -2.69 -0.98 6.53
CA LEU A 455 -3.24 -0.84 5.17
C LEU A 455 -3.48 0.63 4.88
N THR A 456 -3.09 1.10 3.69
CA THR A 456 -3.24 2.49 3.28
C THR A 456 -3.90 2.60 1.92
N VAL A 457 -4.88 3.50 1.82
CA VAL A 457 -5.64 3.80 0.60
C VAL A 457 -5.13 5.12 0.04
N TRP A 458 -4.58 5.08 -1.17
CA TRP A 458 -4.03 6.25 -1.87
C TRP A 458 -4.92 6.60 -3.05
N LYS A 459 -5.29 7.89 -3.16
CA LYS A 459 -6.07 8.41 -4.29
C LYS A 459 -5.41 9.66 -4.86
N HIS A 460 -5.69 9.93 -6.13
CA HIS A 460 -5.27 11.16 -6.76
C HIS A 460 -5.90 12.38 -6.09
N LEU A 461 -5.09 13.43 -5.97
CA LEU A 461 -5.54 14.75 -5.58
C LEU A 461 -5.88 15.56 -6.83
N VAL A 462 -7.06 16.17 -6.83
CA VAL A 462 -7.54 16.99 -7.95
C VAL A 462 -6.75 18.30 -7.97
N CYS A 463 -5.90 18.52 -8.98
CA CYS A 463 -5.16 19.78 -9.11
C CYS A 463 -4.77 20.13 -10.54
N GLY A 464 -4.52 21.43 -10.76
CA GLY A 464 -3.94 21.93 -12.01
C GLY A 464 -2.44 21.65 -12.12
N SER A 465 -1.81 22.15 -13.19
CA SER A 465 -0.36 22.12 -13.36
C SER A 465 0.35 22.73 -12.15
N LEU A 466 1.45 22.11 -11.72
CA LEU A 466 2.26 22.58 -10.59
C LEU A 466 3.59 23.16 -11.07
N THR A 467 4.15 24.09 -10.31
CA THR A 467 5.52 24.55 -10.47
C THR A 467 6.17 24.69 -9.09
N ILE A 468 7.44 24.31 -9.01
CA ILE A 468 8.25 24.39 -7.79
C ILE A 468 9.55 25.09 -8.19
N ARG A 469 10.01 26.06 -7.40
CA ARG A 469 11.26 26.76 -7.71
C ARG A 469 12.41 25.77 -7.79
N PRO A 470 13.25 25.80 -8.85
CA PRO A 470 14.33 24.84 -9.01
C PRO A 470 15.27 24.73 -7.80
N GLN A 471 15.53 25.84 -7.11
CA GLN A 471 16.40 25.88 -5.92
C GLN A 471 15.79 25.13 -4.72
N GLN A 472 14.48 25.24 -4.50
CA GLN A 472 13.80 24.55 -3.40
C GLN A 472 13.67 23.06 -3.70
N LEU A 473 13.27 22.71 -4.93
CA LEU A 473 13.17 21.32 -5.35
C LEU A 473 14.54 20.61 -5.32
N GLY A 474 15.61 21.27 -5.81
CA GLY A 474 16.95 20.69 -5.80
C GLY A 474 17.53 20.49 -4.40
N THR A 475 17.17 21.37 -3.46
CA THR A 475 17.55 21.23 -2.05
C THR A 475 16.81 20.06 -1.40
N PHE A 476 15.47 20.03 -1.53
CA PHE A 476 14.63 18.94 -1.03
C PHE A 476 15.08 17.56 -1.57
N LEU A 477 15.33 17.44 -2.88
CA LEU A 477 15.77 16.19 -3.48
C LEU A 477 17.15 15.74 -2.97
N TYR A 478 18.05 16.69 -2.66
CA TYR A 478 19.35 16.35 -2.06
C TYR A 478 19.20 15.85 -0.63
N ASP A 479 18.40 16.53 0.20
CA ASP A 479 18.20 16.13 1.59
C ASP A 479 17.54 14.75 1.67
N LEU A 480 16.59 14.49 0.76
CA LEU A 480 15.98 13.18 0.59
C LEU A 480 17.01 12.11 0.20
N TYR A 481 17.84 12.39 -0.82
CA TYR A 481 18.92 11.49 -1.25
C TYR A 481 19.86 11.17 -0.08
N HIS A 482 20.31 12.20 0.65
CA HIS A 482 21.17 12.05 1.81
C HIS A 482 20.51 11.17 2.88
N ALA A 483 19.23 11.39 3.21
CA ALA A 483 18.54 10.60 4.23
C ALA A 483 18.40 9.11 3.90
N TYR A 484 18.25 8.75 2.61
CA TYR A 484 18.20 7.35 2.18
C TYR A 484 19.56 6.63 2.30
N PHE A 485 20.68 7.35 2.12
CA PHE A 485 22.00 6.73 1.99
C PHE A 485 22.98 7.08 3.12
N GLU A 486 22.66 8.01 4.03
CA GLU A 486 23.54 8.39 5.15
C GLU A 486 23.87 7.23 6.11
N ASN A 487 22.99 6.23 6.19
CA ASN A 487 23.24 5.03 7.00
C ASN A 487 24.30 4.09 6.40
N GLU A 488 24.75 4.34 5.16
CA GLU A 488 25.91 3.67 4.60
C GLU A 488 27.23 4.15 5.24
N GLU A 489 27.22 5.32 5.89
CA GLU A 489 28.35 5.81 6.69
C GLU A 489 28.38 5.12 8.07
N ALA A 490 29.48 4.45 8.39
CA ALA A 490 29.60 3.68 9.62
C ALA A 490 29.40 4.54 10.88
N GLU A 491 29.95 5.76 10.90
CA GLU A 491 29.81 6.68 12.04
C GLU A 491 28.34 7.06 12.27
N VAL A 492 27.61 7.41 11.20
CA VAL A 492 26.18 7.76 11.27
C VAL A 492 25.36 6.56 11.74
N PHE A 493 25.61 5.38 11.16
CA PHE A 493 24.94 4.14 11.53
C PHE A 493 25.11 3.83 13.02
N TRP A 494 26.36 3.82 13.52
CA TRP A 494 26.62 3.49 14.92
C TRP A 494 26.06 4.55 15.85
N ASN A 495 26.12 5.83 15.49
CA ASN A 495 25.54 6.91 16.28
C ASN A 495 24.02 6.81 16.41
N LYS A 496 23.30 6.51 15.32
CA LYS A 496 21.84 6.31 15.33
C LYS A 496 21.42 5.07 16.13
N ASN A 497 22.24 4.01 16.10
CA ASN A 497 21.93 2.73 16.74
C ASN A 497 22.58 2.54 18.12
N ARG A 498 23.08 3.61 18.75
CA ARG A 498 23.75 3.59 20.07
C ARG A 498 22.94 2.90 21.17
N VAL A 499 21.62 3.07 21.15
CA VAL A 499 20.72 2.53 22.19
C VAL A 499 20.55 1.01 22.05
N ASN A 500 20.39 0.51 20.83
CA ASN A 500 20.14 -0.91 20.53
C ASN A 500 21.02 -1.40 19.36
N PRO A 501 22.34 -1.53 19.55
CA PRO A 501 23.28 -1.80 18.46
C PRO A 501 23.01 -3.14 17.76
N MET A 502 22.66 -4.19 18.51
CA MET A 502 22.36 -5.51 17.93
C MET A 502 21.13 -5.51 17.03
N GLN A 503 20.11 -4.74 17.39
CA GLN A 503 18.92 -4.56 16.56
C GLN A 503 19.28 -3.82 15.26
N GLY A 504 20.03 -2.72 15.37
CA GLY A 504 20.52 -1.97 14.22
C GLY A 504 21.36 -2.82 13.27
N VAL A 505 22.25 -3.67 13.81
CA VAL A 505 23.03 -4.63 13.01
C VAL A 505 22.11 -5.58 12.27
N GLY A 506 21.11 -6.16 12.94
CA GLY A 506 20.12 -7.04 12.31
C GLY A 506 19.34 -6.37 11.17
N GLN A 507 19.07 -5.07 11.27
CA GLN A 507 18.35 -4.29 10.27
C GLN A 507 19.23 -3.73 9.14
N SER A 508 20.56 -3.71 9.31
CA SER A 508 21.49 -3.09 8.35
C SER A 508 21.55 -3.76 6.97
N SER A 509 21.01 -4.98 6.82
CA SER A 509 20.87 -5.68 5.55
C SER A 509 19.50 -5.52 4.89
N LEU A 510 18.51 -4.96 5.57
CA LEU A 510 17.15 -4.72 5.05
C LEU A 510 17.06 -3.43 4.19
N SER A 511 18.16 -3.02 3.57
CA SER A 511 18.20 -1.78 2.78
C SER A 511 17.50 -2.00 1.45
N HIS A 512 16.25 -1.54 1.29
CA HIS A 512 15.46 -1.76 0.05
C HIS A 512 15.87 -0.87 -1.14
N HIS A 513 16.73 0.13 -0.91
CA HIS A 513 17.00 1.21 -1.86
C HIS A 513 18.46 1.21 -2.34
N ASN A 514 18.66 1.49 -3.63
CA ASN A 514 19.97 1.77 -4.22
C ASN A 514 19.93 3.07 -5.04
N ARG A 515 21.04 3.48 -5.65
CA ARG A 515 21.07 4.75 -6.41
C ARG A 515 20.20 4.72 -7.67
N GLU A 516 19.87 3.54 -8.19
CA GLU A 516 18.94 3.38 -9.31
C GLU A 516 17.49 3.57 -8.88
N THR A 517 17.10 3.11 -7.67
CA THR A 517 15.83 3.51 -7.01
C THR A 517 15.66 5.01 -7.10
N PHE A 518 16.66 5.78 -6.66
CA PHE A 518 16.56 7.23 -6.59
C PHE A 518 16.53 7.87 -7.98
N ALA A 519 17.34 7.41 -8.93
CA ALA A 519 17.30 7.90 -10.32
C ALA A 519 15.92 7.68 -10.96
N LEU A 520 15.30 6.52 -10.75
CA LEU A 520 13.97 6.22 -11.27
C LEU A 520 12.85 7.00 -10.56
N PHE A 521 13.00 7.26 -9.25
CA PHE A 521 12.15 8.22 -8.55
C PHE A 521 12.27 9.62 -9.15
N LEU A 522 13.49 10.13 -9.41
CA LEU A 522 13.68 11.42 -10.07
C LEU A 522 13.04 11.47 -11.47
N CYS A 523 13.10 10.35 -12.21
CA CYS A 523 12.41 10.21 -13.50
C CYS A 523 10.88 10.34 -13.33
N LEU A 524 10.29 9.67 -12.33
CA LEU A 524 8.89 9.83 -11.97
C LEU A 524 8.56 11.30 -11.65
N VAL A 525 9.33 11.94 -10.77
CA VAL A 525 9.12 13.34 -10.34
C VAL A 525 9.16 14.28 -11.54
N ARG A 526 10.19 14.20 -12.37
CA ARG A 526 10.35 15.04 -13.57
C ARG A 526 9.16 14.88 -14.51
N ASN A 527 8.80 13.64 -14.84
CA ASN A 527 7.73 13.36 -15.82
C ASN A 527 6.36 13.78 -15.28
N ARG A 528 6.09 13.51 -14.01
CA ARG A 528 4.81 13.81 -13.37
C ARG A 528 4.63 15.32 -13.14
N LEU A 529 5.65 16.03 -12.67
CA LEU A 529 5.58 17.48 -12.49
C LEU A 529 5.68 18.25 -13.82
N GLN A 530 5.94 17.57 -14.94
CA GLN A 530 6.08 18.16 -16.28
C GLN A 530 7.09 19.32 -16.31
N ILE A 531 8.19 19.17 -15.57
CA ILE A 531 9.21 20.22 -15.43
C ILE A 531 9.92 20.40 -16.77
N SER A 532 10.07 21.66 -17.20
CA SER A 532 10.80 21.97 -18.43
C SER A 532 12.27 21.54 -18.33
N GLU A 533 12.91 21.24 -19.46
CA GLU A 533 14.31 20.80 -19.45
C GLU A 533 15.24 21.82 -18.77
N HIS A 534 15.04 23.11 -19.01
CA HIS A 534 15.82 24.19 -18.40
C HIS A 534 15.63 24.25 -16.88
N GLU A 535 14.40 24.18 -16.37
CA GLU A 535 14.14 24.19 -14.93
C GLU A 535 14.68 22.92 -14.25
N TRP A 536 14.57 21.77 -14.92
CA TRP A 536 15.10 20.51 -14.41
C TRP A 536 16.62 20.53 -14.31
N ILE A 537 17.31 21.07 -15.31
CA ILE A 537 18.77 21.28 -15.25
C ILE A 537 19.11 22.15 -14.04
N ALA A 538 18.43 23.29 -13.85
CA ALA A 538 18.67 24.16 -12.69
C ALA A 538 18.40 23.46 -11.34
N THR A 539 17.40 22.59 -11.26
CA THR A 539 17.12 21.75 -10.07
C THR A 539 18.29 20.80 -9.79
N MET A 540 18.78 20.10 -10.81
CA MET A 540 19.89 19.16 -10.66
C MET A 540 21.22 19.87 -10.39
N ASP A 541 21.45 21.04 -10.99
CA ASP A 541 22.62 21.88 -10.70
C ASP A 541 22.64 22.29 -9.23
N ARG A 542 21.47 22.67 -8.68
CA ARG A 542 21.34 22.93 -7.24
C ARG A 542 21.65 21.69 -6.42
N PHE A 543 21.03 20.54 -6.73
CA PHE A 543 21.30 19.27 -6.05
C PHE A 543 22.81 18.99 -5.97
N PHE A 544 23.50 19.06 -7.11
CA PHE A 544 24.93 18.77 -7.18
C PHE A 544 25.81 19.86 -6.55
N SER A 545 25.35 21.12 -6.51
CA SER A 545 26.06 22.19 -5.78
C SER A 545 26.12 21.89 -4.28
N ILE A 546 25.04 21.38 -3.69
CA ILE A 546 24.99 20.99 -2.27
C ILE A 546 25.86 19.76 -2.04
N HIS A 547 25.73 18.75 -2.91
CA HIS A 547 26.58 17.55 -2.86
C HIS A 547 28.07 17.90 -2.85
N LYS A 548 28.51 18.78 -3.77
CA LYS A 548 29.91 19.24 -3.85
C LYS A 548 30.33 19.99 -2.58
N ALA A 549 29.47 20.83 -2.01
CA ALA A 549 29.78 21.58 -0.79
C ALA A 549 29.90 20.68 0.46
N GLN A 550 29.09 19.62 0.56
CA GLN A 550 29.11 18.68 1.69
C GLN A 550 30.24 17.65 1.60
N ASN A 551 30.73 17.40 0.39
CA ASN A 551 31.78 16.43 0.10
C ASN A 551 33.09 17.08 -0.35
N SER A 552 33.22 18.42 -0.26
CA SER A 552 34.47 19.10 -0.56
C SER A 552 35.55 18.65 0.42
N GLU A 553 36.68 18.20 -0.12
CA GLU A 553 37.83 17.77 0.67
C GLU A 553 38.40 18.96 1.45
N ASP A 554 38.35 18.89 2.78
CA ASP A 554 39.35 19.59 3.60
C ASP A 554 40.70 18.90 3.31
N PRO A 555 41.71 19.60 2.76
CA PRO A 555 43.03 19.01 2.50
C PRO A 555 43.67 18.39 3.75
N ALA A 556 43.25 18.81 4.96
CA ALA A 556 43.70 18.25 6.22
C ALA A 556 42.94 16.97 6.66
N LYS A 557 41.84 16.60 6.00
CA LYS A 557 41.02 15.41 6.31
C LYS A 557 40.41 14.80 5.03
N PRO A 558 41.17 14.02 4.24
CA PRO A 558 40.59 13.24 3.15
C PRO A 558 39.63 12.19 3.73
N SER A 559 38.33 12.46 3.69
CA SER A 559 37.32 11.50 4.14
C SER A 559 36.98 10.55 2.99
N LEU A 560 37.31 9.26 3.14
CA LEU A 560 36.81 8.16 2.32
C LEU A 560 35.31 7.91 2.64
N LYS A 561 34.46 8.92 2.42
CA LYS A 561 33.01 8.79 2.58
C LYS A 561 32.50 7.74 1.58
N MET A 562 31.61 6.87 2.03
CA MET A 562 30.96 5.86 1.21
C MET A 562 30.27 6.49 -0.02
N GLU A 563 29.76 7.71 0.15
CA GLU A 563 29.16 8.48 -0.92
C GLU A 563 30.12 8.75 -2.10
N ASN A 564 31.39 9.07 -1.81
CA ASN A 564 32.39 9.32 -2.86
C ASN A 564 32.67 8.06 -3.69
N LEU A 565 32.61 6.88 -3.06
CA LEU A 565 32.81 5.59 -3.75
C LEU A 565 31.66 5.24 -4.71
N LYS A 566 30.47 5.80 -4.49
CA LYS A 566 29.25 5.46 -5.25
C LYS A 566 28.75 6.60 -6.15
N PHE A 567 29.45 7.73 -6.14
CA PHE A 567 29.11 8.89 -6.97
C PHE A 567 29.07 8.57 -8.46
N GLN A 568 30.02 7.76 -8.94
CA GLN A 568 30.08 7.34 -10.35
C GLN A 568 28.92 6.42 -10.76
N ASP A 569 28.47 5.55 -9.85
CA ASP A 569 27.26 4.72 -10.04
C ASP A 569 26.04 5.62 -10.24
N PHE A 570 25.83 6.57 -9.33
CA PHE A 570 24.69 7.48 -9.40
C PHE A 570 24.69 8.31 -10.70
N CYS A 571 25.84 8.86 -11.10
CA CYS A 571 25.95 9.65 -12.32
C CYS A 571 25.68 8.83 -13.60
N ALA A 572 26.16 7.58 -13.65
CA ALA A 572 25.88 6.69 -14.78
C ALA A 572 24.39 6.35 -14.87
N LEU A 573 23.75 6.09 -13.72
CA LEU A 573 22.32 5.77 -13.65
C LEU A 573 21.43 6.95 -14.04
N LEU A 574 21.79 8.18 -13.65
CA LEU A 574 21.09 9.38 -14.09
C LEU A 574 21.16 9.55 -15.62
N HIS A 575 22.32 9.26 -16.22
CA HIS A 575 22.48 9.32 -17.68
C HIS A 575 21.69 8.20 -18.38
N LEU A 576 21.78 6.96 -17.87
CA LEU A 576 21.14 5.77 -18.43
C LEU A 576 19.61 5.94 -18.51
N HIS A 577 19.02 6.50 -17.45
CA HIS A 577 17.58 6.74 -17.34
C HIS A 577 17.14 8.09 -17.90
N GLY A 578 18.03 8.82 -18.59
CA GLY A 578 17.70 10.10 -19.24
C GLY A 578 17.33 11.22 -18.26
N VAL A 579 17.72 11.10 -16.99
CA VAL A 579 17.37 12.04 -15.92
C VAL A 579 18.27 13.26 -15.96
N TYR A 580 19.59 13.09 -15.97
CA TYR A 580 20.56 14.19 -16.00
C TYR A 580 21.91 13.72 -16.55
N LYS A 581 22.60 14.57 -17.31
CA LYS A 581 23.91 14.26 -17.92
C LYS A 581 25.00 15.15 -17.31
N MET A 582 25.87 14.54 -16.51
CA MET A 582 27.03 15.22 -15.91
C MET A 582 28.09 15.60 -16.96
N ASP A 583 28.82 16.69 -16.72
CA ASP A 583 29.91 17.16 -17.61
C ASP A 583 30.98 16.10 -17.85
N MET A 584 31.31 15.29 -16.84
CA MET A 584 32.30 14.21 -16.96
C MET A 584 31.89 13.10 -17.96
N LEU A 585 30.61 13.04 -18.36
CA LEU A 585 30.10 12.12 -19.37
C LEU A 585 29.93 12.78 -20.76
N GLN A 586 30.38 14.03 -20.93
CA GLN A 586 30.29 14.77 -22.20
C GLN A 586 31.54 14.66 -23.07
N GLY A 587 32.71 14.36 -22.48
CA GLY A 587 33.98 14.26 -23.21
C GLY A 587 34.17 12.95 -23.99
N ASP A 588 35.08 12.98 -24.97
CA ASP A 588 35.48 11.79 -25.71
C ASP A 588 36.30 10.85 -24.82
N VAL A 589 35.88 9.57 -24.78
CA VAL A 589 36.60 8.54 -24.03
C VAL A 589 37.75 8.00 -24.89
N PRO A 590 39.00 7.99 -24.38
CA PRO A 590 40.14 7.49 -25.15
C PRO A 590 39.95 6.04 -25.59
N LYS A 591 40.28 5.73 -26.85
CA LYS A 591 40.23 4.37 -27.41
C LYS A 591 41.44 3.54 -27.01
N ILE A 592 41.56 3.27 -25.71
CA ILE A 592 42.64 2.48 -25.11
C ILE A 592 42.07 1.31 -24.30
N GLY A 593 42.92 0.32 -23.97
CA GLY A 593 42.50 -0.86 -23.20
C GLY A 593 41.36 -1.61 -23.88
N PRO A 594 40.21 -1.85 -23.20
CA PRO A 594 39.09 -2.61 -23.77
C PRO A 594 38.42 -1.94 -24.98
N PHE A 595 38.69 -0.65 -25.23
CA PHE A 595 38.03 0.15 -26.28
C PHE A 595 38.85 0.32 -27.56
N GLN A 596 40.08 -0.22 -27.61
CA GLN A 596 41.04 0.04 -28.69
C GLN A 596 40.47 -0.26 -30.09
N SER A 597 39.62 -1.28 -30.20
CA SER A 597 39.03 -1.72 -31.46
C SER A 597 37.64 -1.14 -31.74
N TRP A 598 37.09 -0.31 -30.85
CA TRP A 598 35.71 0.18 -30.98
C TRP A 598 35.60 1.35 -31.97
N ALA A 599 34.52 1.34 -32.76
CA ALA A 599 34.22 2.42 -33.68
C ALA A 599 33.88 3.73 -32.94
N GLN A 600 33.10 3.64 -31.86
CA GLN A 600 32.76 4.73 -30.96
C GLN A 600 32.61 4.16 -29.54
N VAL A 601 33.09 4.89 -28.54
CA VAL A 601 32.93 4.50 -27.13
C VAL A 601 31.70 5.20 -26.57
N SER A 602 30.76 4.42 -26.04
CA SER A 602 29.60 4.97 -25.35
C SER A 602 30.01 5.58 -24.00
N PRO A 603 29.40 6.69 -23.54
CA PRO A 603 29.74 7.31 -22.25
C PRO A 603 29.58 6.37 -21.05
N VAL A 604 28.61 5.43 -21.15
CA VAL A 604 28.36 4.35 -20.21
C VAL A 604 28.55 3.03 -20.93
N VAL A 605 29.14 2.05 -20.24
CA VAL A 605 29.35 0.69 -20.74
C VAL A 605 28.74 -0.31 -19.78
N ARG A 606 28.42 -1.49 -20.29
CA ARG A 606 27.99 -2.63 -19.50
C ARG A 606 29.15 -3.60 -19.31
N VAL A 607 29.43 -3.92 -18.05
CA VAL A 607 30.45 -4.89 -17.67
C VAL A 607 29.75 -6.20 -17.31
N PHE A 608 30.32 -7.31 -17.78
CA PHE A 608 29.98 -8.66 -17.34
C PHE A 608 31.19 -9.26 -16.63
N LEU A 609 31.00 -9.69 -15.38
CA LEU A 609 31.97 -10.39 -14.57
C LEU A 609 31.54 -11.85 -14.42
N ILE A 610 32.34 -12.77 -14.93
CA ILE A 610 32.11 -14.21 -14.87
C ILE A 610 32.81 -14.75 -13.62
N VAL A 611 32.03 -14.97 -12.56
CA VAL A 611 32.50 -15.41 -11.24
C VAL A 611 32.50 -16.94 -11.16
N PRO A 612 33.67 -17.58 -10.95
CA PRO A 612 33.74 -19.02 -10.79
C PRO A 612 32.90 -19.52 -9.61
N ARG A 613 32.20 -20.63 -9.80
CA ARG A 613 31.27 -21.20 -8.80
C ARG A 613 31.89 -21.37 -7.41
N LYS A 614 33.15 -21.82 -7.35
CA LYS A 614 33.89 -22.05 -6.09
C LYS A 614 34.02 -20.82 -5.20
N GLN A 615 33.99 -19.62 -5.77
CA GLN A 615 34.13 -18.36 -5.03
C GLN A 615 32.87 -18.04 -4.20
N LEU A 616 31.73 -18.64 -4.56
CA LEU A 616 30.47 -18.44 -3.86
C LEU A 616 30.31 -19.37 -2.65
N ASN A 617 31.25 -20.28 -2.40
CA ASN A 617 31.14 -21.29 -1.35
C ASN A 617 30.93 -20.68 0.04
N VAL A 618 31.55 -19.52 0.32
CA VAL A 618 31.39 -18.76 1.58
C VAL A 618 29.93 -18.32 1.83
N LEU A 619 29.19 -18.03 0.77
CA LEU A 619 27.77 -17.68 0.83
C LEU A 619 26.91 -18.95 0.93
N ILE A 620 27.24 -19.97 0.12
CA ILE A 620 26.53 -21.25 0.08
C ILE A 620 26.56 -21.95 1.44
N GLN A 621 27.70 -21.92 2.13
CA GLN A 621 27.86 -22.54 3.46
C GLN A 621 27.02 -21.85 4.55
N ARG A 622 26.60 -20.59 4.35
CA ARG A 622 25.78 -19.82 5.28
C ARG A 622 24.37 -19.58 4.71
N GLN A 623 23.70 -20.65 4.30
CA GLN A 623 22.41 -20.62 3.59
C GLN A 623 21.30 -19.77 4.26
N ALA A 624 21.36 -19.57 5.59
CA ALA A 624 20.39 -18.75 6.32
C ALA A 624 20.58 -17.23 6.15
N ALA A 625 21.72 -16.77 5.63
CA ALA A 625 22.01 -15.35 5.46
C ALA A 625 21.67 -14.84 4.04
N THR A 626 21.27 -13.57 3.95
CA THR A 626 20.87 -12.90 2.70
C THR A 626 21.69 -11.61 2.47
N PRO A 627 23.03 -11.69 2.37
CA PRO A 627 23.85 -10.50 2.17
C PRO A 627 23.49 -9.78 0.87
N THR A 628 23.40 -8.46 0.94
CA THR A 628 23.48 -7.60 -0.25
C THR A 628 24.86 -7.68 -0.89
N LEU A 629 24.88 -7.77 -2.21
CA LEU A 629 26.06 -7.82 -3.05
C LEU A 629 26.20 -6.53 -3.85
N GLU A 630 27.43 -6.10 -4.10
CA GLU A 630 27.75 -4.96 -4.94
C GLU A 630 28.93 -5.28 -5.86
N ALA A 631 28.95 -4.64 -7.03
CA ALA A 631 30.07 -4.71 -7.95
C ALA A 631 31.03 -3.56 -7.68
N GLY A 632 32.28 -3.69 -8.09
CA GLY A 632 33.28 -2.64 -7.91
C GLY A 632 34.29 -2.56 -9.04
N VAL A 633 34.88 -1.39 -9.19
CA VAL A 633 36.04 -1.14 -10.05
C VAL A 633 37.14 -0.49 -9.23
N ARG A 634 38.30 -1.13 -9.24
CA ARG A 634 39.43 -0.77 -8.40
C ARG A 634 40.70 -0.65 -9.22
N GLY A 635 41.47 0.39 -9.02
CA GLY A 635 42.83 0.49 -9.50
C GLY A 635 43.81 0.78 -8.36
N ILE A 636 44.89 1.49 -8.66
CA ILE A 636 45.94 1.87 -7.70
C ILE A 636 45.45 3.05 -6.83
N ARG A 637 44.74 4.01 -7.43
CA ARG A 637 44.21 5.20 -6.75
C ARG A 637 42.70 5.34 -6.88
N MET A 638 42.07 4.48 -7.68
CA MET A 638 40.63 4.48 -7.90
C MET A 638 39.94 3.35 -7.12
N ASN A 639 38.79 3.66 -6.52
CA ASN A 639 37.87 2.67 -5.98
C ASN A 639 36.42 3.18 -6.15
N ASN A 640 35.62 2.49 -6.96
CA ASN A 640 34.22 2.84 -7.22
C ASN A 640 33.34 1.60 -7.01
N LEU A 641 32.17 1.78 -6.39
CA LEU A 641 31.20 0.74 -6.08
C LEU A 641 29.90 0.97 -6.84
N PHE A 642 29.31 -0.11 -7.35
CA PHE A 642 28.11 -0.12 -8.20
C PHE A 642 27.04 -1.01 -7.59
N SER A 643 25.87 -0.42 -7.37
CA SER A 643 24.78 -1.02 -6.60
C SER A 643 23.62 -1.54 -7.45
N SER A 644 23.50 -1.09 -8.70
CA SER A 644 22.61 -1.67 -9.70
C SER A 644 23.28 -2.87 -10.37
N VAL A 645 23.06 -4.05 -9.78
CA VAL A 645 23.69 -5.29 -10.20
C VAL A 645 22.63 -6.32 -10.59
N HIS A 646 22.80 -6.90 -11.76
CA HIS A 646 22.00 -8.02 -12.25
C HIS A 646 22.88 -9.27 -12.23
N ALA A 647 22.31 -10.42 -11.86
CA ALA A 647 23.08 -11.65 -11.83
C ALA A 647 22.25 -12.83 -12.31
N ALA A 648 22.90 -13.77 -12.99
CA ALA A 648 22.31 -15.03 -13.42
C ALA A 648 23.38 -16.13 -13.51
N PHE A 649 23.02 -17.37 -13.18
CA PHE A 649 23.90 -18.51 -13.39
C PHE A 649 23.92 -18.91 -14.87
N GLY A 650 25.10 -19.15 -15.41
CA GLY A 650 25.27 -19.56 -16.80
C GLY A 650 26.59 -19.11 -17.40
N THR A 651 26.64 -19.06 -18.73
CA THR A 651 27.84 -18.70 -19.51
C THR A 651 27.52 -17.66 -20.56
N ILE A 652 28.50 -16.82 -20.89
CA ILE A 652 28.41 -15.86 -21.98
C ILE A 652 29.25 -16.33 -23.17
N THR A 653 28.73 -16.13 -24.38
CA THR A 653 29.48 -16.33 -25.63
C THR A 653 29.46 -15.05 -26.47
N MET A 654 30.63 -14.63 -26.95
CA MET A 654 30.76 -13.48 -27.85
C MET A 654 30.23 -13.84 -29.25
N THR A 655 29.38 -12.98 -29.82
CA THR A 655 28.75 -13.18 -31.14
C THR A 655 28.87 -11.96 -32.06
N GLY A 656 29.33 -10.80 -31.56
CA GLY A 656 29.57 -9.60 -32.35
C GLY A 656 31.00 -9.49 -32.93
N SER A 657 31.27 -8.44 -33.70
CA SER A 657 32.62 -8.13 -34.20
C SER A 657 33.46 -7.45 -33.13
N GLN A 658 34.78 -7.28 -33.36
CA GLN A 658 35.64 -6.50 -32.46
C GLN A 658 35.27 -5.00 -32.42
N THR A 659 34.60 -4.50 -33.47
CA THR A 659 34.15 -3.10 -33.60
C THR A 659 32.75 -2.85 -33.04
N ASP A 660 31.91 -3.90 -32.96
CA ASP A 660 30.54 -3.91 -32.42
C ASP A 660 30.34 -5.21 -31.61
N PRO A 661 30.89 -5.28 -30.39
CA PRO A 661 30.86 -6.49 -29.59
C PRO A 661 29.43 -6.78 -29.11
N LYS A 662 29.04 -8.06 -29.19
CA LYS A 662 27.75 -8.57 -28.74
C LYS A 662 27.94 -9.89 -28.01
N VAL A 663 27.03 -10.19 -27.10
CA VAL A 663 27.03 -11.43 -26.34
C VAL A 663 25.69 -12.14 -26.44
N VAL A 664 25.76 -13.46 -26.39
CA VAL A 664 24.62 -14.33 -26.11
C VAL A 664 24.86 -14.97 -24.76
N PHE A 665 23.84 -14.93 -23.92
CA PHE A 665 23.88 -15.55 -22.60
C PHE A 665 23.15 -16.90 -22.64
N THR A 666 23.81 -17.95 -22.17
CA THR A 666 23.22 -19.28 -21.98
C THR A 666 23.05 -19.56 -20.48
N GLY A 667 21.81 -19.65 -20.00
CA GLY A 667 21.51 -19.82 -18.58
C GLY A 667 21.67 -21.25 -18.07
N ASP A 668 22.03 -21.38 -16.79
CA ASP A 668 22.01 -22.66 -16.08
C ASP A 668 20.58 -22.99 -15.64
N LEU A 669 19.98 -24.00 -16.27
CA LEU A 669 18.63 -24.45 -15.95
C LEU A 669 18.50 -24.97 -14.50
N LYS A 670 19.60 -25.39 -13.87
CA LYS A 670 19.64 -25.83 -12.46
C LYS A 670 19.89 -24.67 -11.49
N GLY A 671 20.26 -23.48 -11.98
CA GLY A 671 20.45 -22.26 -11.19
C GLY A 671 21.32 -22.47 -9.94
N MET A 672 20.73 -22.26 -8.76
CA MET A 672 21.41 -22.42 -7.47
C MET A 672 21.87 -23.85 -7.19
N SER A 673 21.25 -24.87 -7.77
CA SER A 673 21.69 -26.27 -7.64
C SER A 673 22.59 -26.72 -8.79
N GLY A 674 22.89 -25.81 -9.71
CA GLY A 674 23.75 -26.03 -10.87
C GLY A 674 25.24 -25.90 -10.56
N SER A 675 26.05 -26.05 -11.61
CA SER A 675 27.51 -26.02 -11.55
C SER A 675 28.12 -24.92 -12.40
N MET A 676 27.32 -24.22 -13.20
CA MET A 676 27.83 -23.13 -14.05
C MET A 676 28.27 -21.92 -13.21
N PRO A 677 29.17 -21.08 -13.75
CA PRO A 677 29.58 -19.86 -13.06
C PRO A 677 28.41 -18.87 -12.89
N LEU A 678 28.61 -17.90 -12.01
CA LEU A 678 27.69 -16.78 -11.86
C LEU A 678 28.18 -15.65 -12.76
N VAL A 679 27.31 -15.16 -13.63
CA VAL A 679 27.59 -13.97 -14.41
C VAL A 679 26.89 -12.79 -13.75
N VAL A 680 27.68 -11.77 -13.45
CA VAL A 680 27.26 -10.52 -12.84
C VAL A 680 27.34 -9.42 -13.88
N SER A 681 26.31 -8.58 -14.01
CA SER A 681 26.25 -7.47 -14.94
C SER A 681 25.86 -6.18 -14.26
N PHE A 682 26.58 -5.10 -14.56
CA PHE A 682 26.30 -3.75 -14.09
C PHE A 682 26.78 -2.73 -15.13
N THR A 683 26.30 -1.49 -15.01
CA THR A 683 26.65 -0.38 -15.91
C THR A 683 27.54 0.63 -15.20
N MET A 684 28.47 1.25 -15.93
CA MET A 684 29.38 2.24 -15.35
C MET A 684 29.91 3.23 -16.39
N PRO A 685 30.45 4.40 -15.98
CA PRO A 685 31.12 5.32 -16.89
C PRO A 685 32.33 4.68 -17.58
N ALA A 686 32.42 4.83 -18.90
CA ALA A 686 33.47 4.19 -19.69
C ALA A 686 34.87 4.73 -19.38
N TRP A 687 34.99 6.01 -19.04
CA TRP A 687 36.27 6.66 -18.73
C TRP A 687 36.99 6.03 -17.52
N LEU A 688 36.26 5.38 -16.61
CA LEU A 688 36.87 4.65 -15.48
C LEU A 688 37.70 3.45 -15.96
N LEU A 689 37.46 2.93 -17.17
CA LEU A 689 38.18 1.78 -17.72
C LEU A 689 39.41 2.17 -18.55
N THR A 690 39.58 3.46 -18.85
CA THR A 690 40.77 3.97 -19.55
C THR A 690 41.90 4.33 -18.60
N GLY A 691 41.59 4.56 -17.31
CA GLY A 691 42.54 5.08 -16.32
C GLY A 691 42.93 6.55 -16.58
N ASP A 692 43.63 7.16 -15.63
CA ASP A 692 44.25 8.48 -15.81
C ASP A 692 45.65 8.30 -16.45
N PRO A 693 45.91 8.87 -17.64
CA PRO A 693 47.13 8.63 -18.43
C PRO A 693 48.46 8.82 -17.68
N GLY A 694 48.49 9.62 -16.61
CA GLY A 694 49.68 9.88 -15.81
C GLY A 694 49.86 8.97 -14.59
N THR A 695 48.84 8.22 -14.18
CA THR A 695 48.78 7.65 -12.83
C THR A 695 48.17 6.25 -12.70
N GLU A 696 47.36 5.81 -13.66
CA GLU A 696 46.59 4.56 -13.59
C GLU A 696 46.40 3.97 -15.00
N LEU A 697 46.93 2.76 -15.25
CA LEU A 697 46.85 2.11 -16.57
C LEU A 697 45.74 1.06 -16.58
N PRO A 698 45.07 0.80 -17.75
CA PRO A 698 44.01 -0.21 -17.84
C PRO A 698 44.38 -1.61 -17.34
N LYS A 699 45.67 -1.99 -17.44
CA LYS A 699 46.20 -3.27 -16.96
C LYS A 699 46.17 -3.43 -15.43
N ASP A 700 46.13 -2.31 -14.70
CA ASP A 700 46.14 -2.25 -13.24
C ASP A 700 44.71 -2.17 -12.66
N ILE A 701 43.69 -2.11 -13.52
CA ILE A 701 42.28 -2.05 -13.15
C ILE A 701 41.74 -3.46 -12.91
N HIS A 702 40.99 -3.60 -11.82
CA HIS A 702 40.30 -4.81 -11.39
C HIS A 702 38.79 -4.57 -11.32
N ILE A 703 38.03 -5.57 -11.77
CA ILE A 703 36.57 -5.64 -11.59
C ILE A 703 36.30 -6.63 -10.45
N THR A 704 35.42 -6.26 -9.52
CA THR A 704 35.15 -7.03 -8.30
C THR A 704 33.66 -7.29 -8.09
N LEU A 705 33.37 -8.39 -7.39
CA LEU A 705 32.11 -8.66 -6.73
C LEU A 705 32.38 -8.77 -5.23
N ALA A 706 31.63 -8.07 -4.40
CA ALA A 706 31.81 -8.06 -2.95
C ALA A 706 30.46 -8.11 -2.21
N CYS A 707 30.48 -8.51 -0.94
CA CYS A 707 29.36 -8.25 -0.04
C CYS A 707 29.37 -6.76 0.32
N LYS A 708 28.21 -6.10 0.26
CA LYS A 708 28.05 -4.69 0.65
C LYS A 708 28.62 -4.46 2.05
N SER A 709 29.45 -3.43 2.22
CA SER A 709 30.04 -3.08 3.51
C SER A 709 28.99 -2.48 4.45
N ASN A 710 28.23 -3.34 5.13
CA ASN A 710 27.29 -2.99 6.19
C ASN A 710 27.61 -3.78 7.47
N ALA A 711 27.07 -3.34 8.61
CA ALA A 711 27.41 -3.89 9.91
C ALA A 711 27.11 -5.41 10.01
N GLN A 712 26.01 -5.88 9.42
CA GLN A 712 25.67 -7.31 9.42
C GLN A 712 26.68 -8.13 8.59
N ASN A 713 27.01 -7.68 7.38
CA ASN A 713 27.92 -8.38 6.49
C ASN A 713 29.34 -8.42 7.06
N ILE A 714 29.81 -7.34 7.68
CA ILE A 714 31.09 -7.30 8.38
C ILE A 714 31.10 -8.34 9.51
N MET A 715 30.02 -8.40 10.30
CA MET A 715 29.89 -9.37 11.40
C MET A 715 29.86 -10.83 10.90
N LEU A 716 29.16 -11.10 9.80
CA LEU A 716 28.99 -12.46 9.26
C LEU A 716 30.16 -12.96 8.42
N TYR A 717 30.81 -12.08 7.66
CA TYR A 717 31.76 -12.46 6.62
C TYR A 717 33.15 -11.82 6.75
N GLY A 718 33.35 -10.87 7.68
CA GLY A 718 34.60 -10.12 7.82
C GLY A 718 35.83 -11.00 8.10
N GLN A 719 35.65 -12.13 8.80
CA GLN A 719 36.74 -13.07 9.08
C GLN A 719 37.15 -13.88 7.83
N ASP A 720 36.21 -14.22 6.95
CA ASP A 720 36.50 -15.05 5.77
C ASP A 720 36.94 -14.23 4.56
N LEU A 721 36.33 -13.04 4.38
CA LEU A 721 36.52 -12.19 3.20
C LEU A 721 37.49 -11.02 3.42
N ARG A 722 38.05 -10.90 4.64
CA ARG A 722 39.01 -9.85 5.06
C ARG A 722 38.46 -8.42 4.85
N ASP A 723 39.34 -7.42 4.96
CA ASP A 723 39.03 -5.99 5.05
C ASP A 723 38.14 -5.40 3.92
N ARG A 724 37.97 -6.10 2.79
CA ARG A 724 37.22 -5.60 1.62
C ARG A 724 35.95 -6.38 1.27
N LEU A 725 35.65 -7.45 2.00
CA LEU A 725 34.49 -8.31 1.77
C LEU A 725 34.36 -8.82 0.29
N GLU A 726 35.48 -8.92 -0.43
CA GLU A 726 35.50 -9.30 -1.85
C GLU A 726 35.25 -10.82 -1.99
N LEU A 727 34.27 -11.19 -2.82
CA LEU A 727 33.99 -12.57 -3.20
C LEU A 727 34.87 -12.99 -4.38
N PHE A 728 35.07 -12.08 -5.34
CA PHE A 728 35.88 -12.34 -6.53
C PHE A 728 36.44 -11.05 -7.12
N SER A 729 37.63 -11.15 -7.71
CA SER A 729 38.29 -10.07 -8.45
C SER A 729 38.97 -10.63 -9.69
N ALA A 730 38.81 -9.94 -10.82
CA ALA A 730 39.51 -10.22 -12.07
C ALA A 730 40.11 -8.93 -12.66
N ARG A 731 41.19 -9.05 -13.44
CA ARG A 731 41.77 -7.90 -14.15
C ARG A 731 40.85 -7.47 -15.29
N LEU A 732 40.79 -6.18 -15.58
CA LEU A 732 39.96 -5.63 -16.66
C LEU A 732 40.23 -6.30 -18.03
N LEU A 733 41.50 -6.61 -18.30
CA LEU A 733 41.94 -7.23 -19.57
C LEU A 733 41.90 -8.76 -19.54
N ASP A 734 41.33 -9.38 -18.50
CA ASP A 734 41.11 -10.81 -18.42
C ASP A 734 39.81 -11.18 -19.15
N HIS A 735 39.92 -11.48 -20.45
CA HIS A 735 38.75 -11.77 -21.29
C HIS A 735 38.02 -13.08 -20.94
N GLU A 736 38.59 -13.95 -20.10
CA GLU A 736 37.88 -15.13 -19.59
C GLU A 736 36.87 -14.76 -18.50
N HIS A 737 37.16 -13.68 -17.76
CA HIS A 737 36.36 -13.28 -16.60
C HIS A 737 35.64 -11.93 -16.77
N VAL A 738 36.11 -11.06 -17.67
CA VAL A 738 35.59 -9.70 -17.85
C VAL A 738 35.27 -9.44 -19.32
N ILE A 739 34.02 -9.07 -19.58
CA ILE A 739 33.55 -8.66 -20.90
C ILE A 739 32.92 -7.26 -20.78
N VAL A 740 33.25 -6.37 -21.70
CA VAL A 740 32.75 -4.99 -21.73
C VAL A 740 32.00 -4.77 -23.04
N LEU A 741 30.79 -4.24 -22.96
CA LEU A 741 29.93 -3.94 -24.12
C LEU A 741 29.46 -2.47 -24.09
N PRO A 742 29.20 -1.87 -25.26
CA PRO A 742 28.58 -0.56 -25.31
C PRO A 742 27.17 -0.64 -24.70
N GLU A 743 26.83 0.31 -23.83
CA GLU A 743 25.48 0.49 -23.30
C GLU A 743 24.91 1.79 -23.86
N GLN A 744 23.74 1.71 -24.49
CA GLN A 744 23.04 2.90 -24.95
C GLN A 744 22.05 3.35 -23.88
N SER A 745 21.92 4.67 -23.72
CA SER A 745 20.85 5.23 -22.91
C SER A 745 19.50 4.91 -23.53
N ASP A 746 18.59 4.36 -22.74
CA ASP A 746 17.21 4.12 -23.18
C ASP A 746 16.45 5.46 -23.10
N THR A 747 16.81 6.39 -23.98
CA THR A 747 16.16 7.71 -24.12
C THR A 747 14.75 7.61 -24.68
N SER A 748 14.31 6.40 -25.06
CA SER A 748 13.04 6.15 -25.75
C SER A 748 11.83 5.98 -24.83
N GLY A 749 12.03 6.00 -23.51
CA GLY A 749 11.01 5.68 -22.51
C GLY A 749 10.51 6.87 -21.69
N HIS A 750 10.08 7.97 -22.32
CA HIS A 750 9.22 8.91 -21.58
C HIS A 750 7.91 8.19 -21.25
N SER A 751 7.72 7.83 -19.98
CA SER A 751 6.44 7.35 -19.48
C SER A 751 5.38 8.42 -19.79
N MET A 752 4.34 8.05 -20.53
CA MET A 752 3.20 8.93 -20.77
C MET A 752 2.42 9.11 -19.46
N PHE A 753 2.86 10.05 -18.62
CA PHE A 753 2.05 10.53 -17.51
C PHE A 753 1.02 11.52 -18.03
N SER A 754 -0.24 11.08 -18.09
CA SER A 754 -1.35 12.02 -18.19
C SER A 754 -1.63 12.54 -16.79
N ASN A 755 -1.33 13.81 -16.50
CA ASN A 755 -1.82 14.41 -15.26
C ASN A 755 -3.35 14.55 -15.34
N LEU A 756 -4.03 14.35 -14.20
CA LEU A 756 -5.41 14.74 -14.03
C LEU A 756 -5.53 16.27 -14.05
N VAL A 757 -5.52 16.85 -15.24
CA VAL A 757 -5.85 18.27 -15.42
C VAL A 757 -7.35 18.36 -15.57
N PHE A 758 -8.03 18.73 -14.48
CA PHE A 758 -9.43 19.10 -14.60
C PHE A 758 -9.53 20.40 -15.40
N PRO A 759 -10.47 20.50 -16.36
CA PRO A 759 -10.68 21.73 -17.10
C PRO A 759 -10.95 22.87 -16.12
N VAL A 760 -10.27 23.99 -16.32
CA VAL A 760 -10.51 25.22 -15.55
C VAL A 760 -11.96 25.62 -15.78
N THR A 761 -12.80 25.38 -14.77
CA THR A 761 -14.18 25.87 -14.78
C THR A 761 -14.15 27.31 -14.25
N GLY A 762 -14.04 28.26 -15.16
CA GLY A 762 -14.10 29.67 -14.82
C GLY A 762 -14.02 30.56 -16.03
N SER A 763 -14.70 31.69 -15.95
CA SER A 763 -14.75 32.67 -17.03
C SER A 763 -13.94 33.92 -16.70
N LEU A 764 -13.25 34.02 -15.56
CA LEU A 764 -12.48 35.24 -15.22
C LEU A 764 -11.27 35.47 -16.15
N GLY A 765 -10.55 34.41 -16.50
CA GLY A 765 -9.47 34.44 -17.51
C GLY A 765 -8.45 33.31 -17.31
N SER A 766 -7.27 33.46 -17.91
CA SER A 766 -6.21 32.44 -17.82
C SER A 766 -5.58 32.36 -16.41
N GLN A 767 -5.28 31.14 -15.97
CA GLN A 767 -4.57 30.89 -14.71
C GLN A 767 -3.14 30.40 -14.96
N SER A 768 -2.21 30.80 -14.09
CA SER A 768 -0.87 30.21 -14.05
C SER A 768 -0.90 28.79 -13.45
N PRO A 769 0.17 28.00 -13.65
CA PRO A 769 0.43 26.85 -12.79
C PRO A 769 0.46 27.28 -11.31
N ILE A 770 0.12 26.33 -10.43
CA ILE A 770 0.15 26.54 -8.98
C ILE A 770 1.59 26.44 -8.52
N SER A 771 2.11 27.53 -7.99
CA SER A 771 3.43 27.56 -7.38
C SER A 771 3.35 26.96 -5.98
N VAL A 772 4.20 25.98 -5.70
CA VAL A 772 4.39 25.42 -4.36
C VAL A 772 5.59 26.13 -3.71
N LEU A 773 5.36 26.71 -2.53
CA LEU A 773 6.40 27.32 -1.72
C LEU A 773 6.75 26.37 -0.57
N PHE A 774 7.99 25.90 -0.54
CA PHE A 774 8.52 25.24 0.66
C PHE A 774 8.98 26.26 1.69
N ASP A 775 9.08 25.83 2.95
CA ASP A 775 9.66 26.59 4.04
C ASP A 775 11.17 26.85 3.84
N GLU A 776 11.79 27.55 4.80
CA GLU A 776 13.20 27.93 4.73
C GLU A 776 14.13 26.71 4.66
N GLU A 777 13.76 25.61 5.33
CA GLU A 777 14.49 24.34 5.34
C GLU A 777 14.19 23.46 4.11
N CYS A 778 13.23 23.85 3.27
CA CYS A 778 12.72 23.04 2.16
C CYS A 778 12.17 21.66 2.58
N ALA A 779 11.76 21.52 3.84
CA ALA A 779 11.31 20.28 4.46
C ALA A 779 9.78 20.18 4.50
N LEU A 780 9.09 21.33 4.56
CA LEU A 780 7.63 21.42 4.62
C LEU A 780 7.10 22.34 3.53
N VAL A 781 5.83 22.17 3.17
CA VAL A 781 5.12 23.12 2.30
C VAL A 781 4.53 24.23 3.14
N GLU A 782 4.97 25.47 2.89
CA GLU A 782 4.47 26.66 3.56
C GLU A 782 3.14 27.13 2.97
N SER A 783 3.09 27.28 1.63
CA SER A 783 1.90 27.77 0.95
C SER A 783 1.85 27.42 -0.54
N PHE A 784 0.66 27.55 -1.11
CA PHE A 784 0.43 27.56 -2.55
C PHE A 784 0.17 28.98 -3.02
N SER A 785 0.61 29.30 -4.23
CA SER A 785 0.20 30.53 -4.91
C SER A 785 -0.21 30.31 -6.35
N VAL A 786 -1.19 31.09 -6.82
CA VAL A 786 -1.68 31.05 -8.19
C VAL A 786 -2.05 32.44 -8.65
N LYS A 787 -1.76 32.76 -9.92
CA LYS A 787 -2.14 34.01 -10.56
C LYS A 787 -3.24 33.79 -11.58
N ILE A 788 -4.27 34.62 -11.54
CA ILE A 788 -5.33 34.70 -12.56
C ILE A 788 -5.16 36.02 -13.30
N ASN A 789 -4.93 35.95 -14.61
CA ASN A 789 -5.01 37.11 -15.49
C ASN A 789 -6.48 37.33 -15.84
N VAL A 790 -7.04 38.46 -15.43
CA VAL A 790 -8.43 38.79 -15.70
C VAL A 790 -8.52 39.25 -17.14
N GLU A 791 -9.21 38.49 -17.98
CA GLU A 791 -9.30 38.73 -19.42
C GLU A 791 -10.64 39.34 -19.82
N ASN A 792 -11.71 38.99 -19.11
CA ASN A 792 -13.04 39.49 -19.41
C ASN A 792 -13.17 40.99 -19.12
N GLU A 793 -13.81 41.69 -20.06
CA GLU A 793 -13.99 43.14 -20.02
C GLU A 793 -14.77 43.61 -18.79
N HIS A 794 -15.85 42.92 -18.43
CA HIS A 794 -16.69 43.30 -17.29
C HIS A 794 -15.97 43.15 -15.92
N PRO A 795 -15.32 42.02 -15.60
CA PRO A 795 -14.42 41.92 -14.45
C PRO A 795 -13.28 42.96 -14.45
N ARG A 796 -12.69 43.28 -15.61
CA ARG A 796 -11.66 44.34 -15.71
C ARG A 796 -12.22 45.71 -15.32
N LEU A 797 -13.37 46.10 -15.86
CA LEU A 797 -14.08 47.33 -15.50
C LEU A 797 -14.39 47.35 -13.99
N THR A 798 -14.86 46.23 -13.45
CA THR A 798 -15.11 46.09 -12.00
C THR A 798 -13.84 46.40 -11.18
N LEU A 799 -12.66 45.91 -11.61
CA LEU A 799 -11.40 46.22 -10.94
C LEU A 799 -10.98 47.69 -11.07
N GLN A 800 -11.23 48.33 -12.22
CA GLN A 800 -10.95 49.76 -12.43
C GLN A 800 -11.82 50.64 -11.53
N HIS A 801 -13.07 50.25 -11.31
CA HIS A 801 -14.03 50.95 -10.45
C HIS A 801 -13.95 50.56 -8.97
N ASN A 802 -12.77 50.13 -8.49
CA ASN A 802 -12.53 49.74 -7.09
C ASN A 802 -13.36 48.55 -6.56
N GLY A 803 -14.00 47.76 -7.44
CA GLY A 803 -14.64 46.51 -7.04
C GLY A 803 -13.63 45.51 -6.47
N SER A 804 -14.01 44.81 -5.42
CA SER A 804 -13.15 43.84 -4.73
C SER A 804 -13.60 42.41 -5.03
N PRO A 805 -12.69 41.50 -5.40
CA PRO A 805 -13.03 40.08 -5.52
C PRO A 805 -13.42 39.50 -4.17
N SER A 806 -14.37 38.57 -4.18
CA SER A 806 -14.71 37.76 -3.02
C SER A 806 -14.14 36.35 -3.18
N ILE A 807 -13.78 35.74 -2.05
CA ILE A 807 -13.15 34.43 -1.98
C ILE A 807 -14.01 33.53 -1.11
N LYS A 808 -14.28 32.31 -1.58
CA LYS A 808 -14.99 31.29 -0.82
C LYS A 808 -14.31 29.93 -1.04
N GLN A 809 -13.90 29.28 0.04
CA GLN A 809 -13.41 27.90 -0.05
C GLN A 809 -14.60 26.96 -0.36
N ARG A 810 -14.49 26.15 -1.41
CA ARG A 810 -15.56 25.28 -1.92
C ARG A 810 -15.38 23.81 -1.54
N SER A 811 -14.13 23.35 -1.40
CA SER A 811 -13.79 22.01 -0.92
C SER A 811 -12.50 22.05 -0.09
N LEU A 812 -12.06 20.90 0.44
CA LEU A 812 -10.76 20.78 1.12
C LEU A 812 -9.60 21.31 0.26
N THR A 813 -9.69 21.16 -1.07
CA THR A 813 -8.64 21.49 -2.02
C THR A 813 -9.01 22.62 -2.97
N SER A 814 -10.12 23.34 -2.80
CA SER A 814 -10.52 24.35 -3.79
C SER A 814 -11.05 25.66 -3.22
N ILE A 815 -10.78 26.73 -3.96
CA ILE A 815 -11.27 28.08 -3.71
C ILE A 815 -11.96 28.60 -4.95
N GLU A 816 -13.14 29.18 -4.77
CA GLU A 816 -13.79 30.00 -5.78
C GLU A 816 -13.49 31.47 -5.56
N VAL A 817 -13.14 32.15 -6.65
CA VAL A 817 -12.94 33.60 -6.72
C VAL A 817 -14.06 34.18 -7.55
N THR A 818 -14.77 35.18 -7.01
CA THR A 818 -15.87 35.86 -7.70
C THR A 818 -15.59 37.35 -7.82
N LEU A 819 -15.75 37.90 -9.02
CA LEU A 819 -15.56 39.32 -9.32
C LEU A 819 -16.69 39.80 -10.25
N GLY A 820 -17.56 40.66 -9.72
CA GLY A 820 -18.82 41.01 -10.38
C GLY A 820 -19.75 39.80 -10.42
N ASN A 821 -20.25 39.45 -11.61
CA ASN A 821 -21.10 38.29 -11.86
C ASN A 821 -20.34 37.07 -12.40
N VAL A 822 -19.00 37.11 -12.38
CA VAL A 822 -18.13 36.08 -12.97
C VAL A 822 -17.36 35.38 -11.85
N SER A 823 -17.30 34.04 -11.87
CA SER A 823 -16.51 33.26 -10.93
C SER A 823 -15.55 32.28 -11.62
N GLN A 824 -14.52 31.87 -10.88
CA GLN A 824 -13.56 30.84 -11.28
C GLN A 824 -13.14 30.02 -10.07
N THR A 825 -13.18 28.69 -10.20
CA THR A 825 -12.75 27.76 -9.17
C THR A 825 -11.31 27.30 -9.43
N ILE A 826 -10.47 27.40 -8.40
CA ILE A 826 -9.08 26.96 -8.40
C ILE A 826 -8.98 25.71 -7.54
N ALA A 827 -8.37 24.64 -8.09
CA ALA A 827 -8.09 23.39 -7.39
C ALA A 827 -6.60 23.25 -7.05
N PHE A 828 -6.29 23.13 -5.76
CA PHE A 828 -4.97 22.98 -5.17
C PHE A 828 -4.57 21.50 -5.01
N PRO A 829 -3.26 21.18 -5.05
CA PRO A 829 -2.77 19.80 -4.98
C PRO A 829 -2.90 19.15 -3.62
N PHE A 830 -3.30 19.87 -2.58
CA PHE A 830 -3.41 19.33 -1.23
C PHE A 830 -4.45 20.14 -0.44
N PRO A 831 -5.04 19.59 0.63
CA PRO A 831 -5.86 20.35 1.56
C PRO A 831 -5.26 21.71 1.96
N ILE A 832 -6.11 22.74 1.99
CA ILE A 832 -5.73 24.14 2.24
C ILE A 832 -6.57 24.78 3.35
N ILE A 833 -6.02 25.85 3.95
CA ILE A 833 -6.73 26.69 4.91
C ILE A 833 -7.23 27.96 4.21
N GLY A 834 -8.37 27.87 3.54
CA GLY A 834 -8.92 28.97 2.73
C GLY A 834 -9.29 30.21 3.54
N SER A 835 -9.61 30.07 4.83
CA SER A 835 -9.84 31.20 5.75
C SER A 835 -8.60 32.08 5.95
N LYS A 836 -7.39 31.54 5.71
CA LYS A 836 -6.11 32.24 5.77
C LYS A 836 -5.61 32.67 4.38
N CYS A 837 -6.44 32.56 3.33
CA CYS A 837 -6.11 32.97 1.98
C CYS A 837 -5.82 34.49 1.91
N ARG A 838 -4.65 34.85 1.38
CA ARG A 838 -4.26 36.23 1.10
C ARG A 838 -4.47 36.52 -0.38
N LEU A 839 -5.25 37.55 -0.69
CA LEU A 839 -5.51 38.01 -2.05
C LEU A 839 -4.71 39.28 -2.35
N ARG A 840 -3.95 39.28 -3.44
CA ARG A 840 -3.33 40.48 -4.00
C ARG A 840 -4.01 40.82 -5.32
N VAL A 841 -4.31 42.11 -5.51
CA VAL A 841 -5.08 42.61 -6.64
C VAL A 841 -4.29 43.68 -7.37
N ALA A 842 -4.00 43.47 -8.64
CA ALA A 842 -3.37 44.48 -9.49
C ALA A 842 -4.40 45.08 -10.45
N ARG A 843 -4.91 46.27 -10.10
CA ARG A 843 -5.99 46.94 -10.82
C ARG A 843 -5.59 47.55 -12.17
N LYS A 844 -4.29 47.85 -12.35
CA LYS A 844 -3.76 48.42 -13.62
C LYS A 844 -3.36 47.35 -14.62
N SER A 845 -2.80 46.24 -14.15
CA SER A 845 -2.34 45.11 -14.97
C SER A 845 -3.32 43.93 -14.96
N PHE A 846 -4.50 44.10 -14.36
CA PHE A 846 -5.62 43.16 -14.36
C PHE A 846 -5.27 41.72 -13.97
N TRP A 847 -4.60 41.53 -12.83
CA TRP A 847 -4.34 40.19 -12.29
C TRP A 847 -4.70 40.07 -10.81
N LEU A 848 -5.05 38.84 -10.42
CA LEU A 848 -5.31 38.41 -9.05
C LEU A 848 -4.26 37.37 -8.66
N GLU A 849 -3.67 37.48 -7.48
CA GLU A 849 -2.78 36.44 -6.93
C GLU A 849 -3.36 35.95 -5.61
N LEU A 850 -3.62 34.65 -5.55
CA LEU A 850 -4.06 33.96 -4.33
C LEU A 850 -2.84 33.30 -3.70
N ILE A 851 -2.68 33.48 -2.39
CA ILE A 851 -1.65 32.81 -1.59
C ILE A 851 -2.35 32.12 -0.42
N VAL A 852 -2.26 30.81 -0.36
CA VAL A 852 -3.04 29.98 0.57
C VAL A 852 -2.11 29.03 1.33
N PRO A 853 -2.13 29.05 2.67
CA PRO A 853 -1.39 28.06 3.46
C PRO A 853 -1.88 26.64 3.21
N LEU A 854 -0.94 25.69 3.25
CA LEU A 854 -1.26 24.26 3.30
C LEU A 854 -1.97 23.95 4.64
N CYS A 855 -2.92 23.01 4.61
CA CYS A 855 -3.46 22.40 5.81
C CYS A 855 -2.52 21.28 6.26
N ASP A 856 -1.65 21.59 7.23
CA ASP A 856 -0.74 20.60 7.83
C ASP A 856 -1.51 19.58 8.67
N SER A 857 -0.83 18.52 9.11
CA SER A 857 -1.45 17.46 9.91
C SER A 857 -2.11 18.02 11.18
N GLN A 858 -1.50 19.00 11.83
CA GLN A 858 -2.04 19.62 13.03
C GLN A 858 -3.30 20.44 12.75
N SER A 859 -3.33 21.23 11.67
CA SER A 859 -4.49 22.01 11.23
C SER A 859 -5.61 21.11 10.72
N LEU A 860 -5.27 19.98 10.09
CA LEU A 860 -6.21 18.94 9.68
C LEU A 860 -6.92 18.34 10.90
N ILE A 861 -6.13 17.95 11.91
CA ILE A 861 -6.61 17.43 13.18
C ILE A 861 -7.48 18.47 13.93
N LEU A 862 -7.08 19.74 13.93
CA LEU A 862 -7.79 20.82 14.62
C LEU A 862 -9.00 21.36 13.84
N GLN A 863 -9.22 20.89 12.62
CA GLN A 863 -10.28 21.36 11.73
C GLN A 863 -10.29 22.88 11.55
N GLU A 864 -9.12 23.49 11.34
CA GLU A 864 -9.02 24.96 11.14
C GLU A 864 -9.62 25.45 9.80
N PHE A 865 -10.28 24.57 9.05
CA PHE A 865 -10.91 24.83 7.75
C PHE A 865 -12.43 24.91 7.87
N THR A 866 -13.05 25.76 7.04
CA THR A 866 -14.49 26.06 7.11
C THR A 866 -15.35 25.15 6.21
N VAL A 867 -14.84 24.00 5.77
CA VAL A 867 -15.41 23.20 4.68
C VAL A 867 -15.59 21.74 5.05
N ASP A 868 -16.50 21.08 4.32
CA ASP A 868 -16.92 19.70 4.47
C ASP A 868 -15.76 18.66 4.44
N PRO A 869 -15.59 17.81 5.48
CA PRO A 869 -14.63 16.71 5.49
C PRO A 869 -15.13 15.43 4.79
N PHE A 870 -16.31 15.45 4.15
CA PHE A 870 -16.96 14.29 3.53
C PHE A 870 -17.08 14.42 2.00
N PRO A 871 -15.96 14.56 1.25
CA PRO A 871 -16.02 14.87 -0.18
C PRO A 871 -16.66 13.75 -1.03
N ILE A 872 -17.50 14.16 -1.98
CA ILE A 872 -18.05 13.32 -3.06
C ILE A 872 -17.49 13.77 -4.41
N VAL A 873 -17.01 12.80 -5.18
CA VAL A 873 -16.49 12.99 -6.54
C VAL A 873 -17.65 13.11 -7.52
N ILE A 874 -17.64 14.15 -8.36
CA ILE A 874 -18.59 14.40 -9.46
C ILE A 874 -17.80 14.36 -10.77
N PRO A 875 -18.31 13.79 -11.88
CA PRO A 875 -19.70 13.37 -12.14
C PRO A 875 -20.07 11.94 -11.70
N GLU A 876 -19.14 11.11 -11.26
CA GLU A 876 -19.44 9.71 -10.89
C GLU A 876 -20.31 9.55 -9.64
N ILE A 877 -20.47 10.62 -8.85
CA ILE A 877 -21.20 10.68 -7.58
C ILE A 877 -20.78 9.51 -6.68
N MET A 878 -19.56 9.62 -6.14
CA MET A 878 -18.97 8.60 -5.29
C MET A 878 -18.26 9.20 -4.08
N PRO A 879 -18.33 8.58 -2.88
CA PRO A 879 -17.51 8.99 -1.75
C PRO A 879 -16.04 8.90 -2.09
N TRP A 880 -15.29 9.97 -1.85
CA TRP A 880 -13.85 9.94 -2.03
C TRP A 880 -13.16 9.23 -0.86
N SER A 881 -13.67 9.42 0.37
CA SER A 881 -13.01 8.99 1.61
C SER A 881 -13.61 7.78 2.33
N VAL A 882 -14.76 7.29 1.87
CA VAL A 882 -15.49 6.21 2.53
C VAL A 882 -15.68 5.05 1.57
N HIS A 883 -15.16 3.89 1.93
CA HIS A 883 -15.27 2.68 1.12
C HIS A 883 -16.71 2.18 1.03
N ARG A 884 -17.10 1.67 -0.13
CA ARG A 884 -18.41 1.06 -0.36
C ARG A 884 -18.58 -0.25 0.38
N VAL A 885 -19.83 -0.56 0.74
CA VAL A 885 -20.24 -1.83 1.34
C VAL A 885 -21.53 -2.34 0.70
N ASN A 886 -21.59 -3.64 0.43
CA ASN A 886 -22.82 -4.32 0.05
C ASN A 886 -23.53 -4.82 1.31
N LEU A 887 -24.48 -4.03 1.83
CA LEU A 887 -25.18 -4.36 3.08
C LEU A 887 -25.91 -5.72 3.04
N GLN A 888 -26.29 -6.22 1.86
CA GLN A 888 -26.98 -7.51 1.74
C GLN A 888 -26.05 -8.70 2.04
N SER A 889 -24.75 -8.59 1.70
CA SER A 889 -23.78 -9.67 1.94
C SER A 889 -23.15 -9.63 3.33
N LEU A 890 -23.34 -8.55 4.11
CA LEU A 890 -22.72 -8.42 5.42
C LEU A 890 -23.42 -9.27 6.51
N PRO A 891 -22.66 -10.05 7.29
CA PRO A 891 -23.19 -10.79 8.43
C PRO A 891 -23.74 -9.85 9.52
N THR A 892 -24.86 -10.22 10.12
CA THR A 892 -25.52 -9.44 11.18
C THR A 892 -24.90 -9.70 12.56
N VAL A 893 -24.82 -8.66 13.37
CA VAL A 893 -24.43 -8.72 14.79
C VAL A 893 -25.63 -9.21 15.61
N ASP A 894 -25.42 -10.24 16.43
CA ASP A 894 -26.43 -10.76 17.34
C ASP A 894 -26.60 -9.83 18.55
N LEU A 895 -27.69 -9.06 18.54
CA LEU A 895 -28.03 -8.11 19.61
C LEU A 895 -28.51 -8.81 20.89
N ALA A 896 -28.87 -10.10 20.84
CA ALA A 896 -29.24 -10.87 22.02
C ALA A 896 -28.00 -11.39 22.79
N ASN A 897 -26.79 -11.23 22.24
CA ASN A 897 -25.56 -11.66 22.88
C ASN A 897 -25.28 -10.84 24.16
N LYS A 898 -25.26 -11.53 25.31
CA LYS A 898 -24.99 -10.94 26.62
C LYS A 898 -23.58 -10.35 26.78
N GLU A 899 -22.62 -10.80 25.97
CA GLU A 899 -21.24 -10.31 25.96
C GLU A 899 -21.00 -9.19 24.92
N LEU A 900 -22.05 -8.67 24.29
CA LEU A 900 -21.91 -7.66 23.24
C LEU A 900 -21.24 -6.37 23.74
N TYR A 901 -21.58 -5.94 24.97
CA TYR A 901 -20.98 -4.76 25.60
C TYR A 901 -19.44 -4.87 25.72
N ASP A 902 -18.91 -6.07 25.99
CA ASP A 902 -17.50 -6.29 26.34
C ASP A 902 -16.52 -5.97 25.21
N TRP A 903 -16.99 -6.03 23.96
CA TRP A 903 -16.15 -5.75 22.80
C TRP A 903 -16.68 -4.58 21.97
N LEU A 904 -18.01 -4.43 21.84
CA LEU A 904 -18.59 -3.40 20.99
C LEU A 904 -18.35 -2.00 21.58
N ASN A 905 -18.61 -1.80 22.87
CA ASN A 905 -18.42 -0.47 23.47
C ASN A 905 -16.93 -0.04 23.49
N PRO A 906 -15.96 -0.90 23.85
CA PRO A 906 -14.54 -0.56 23.69
C PRO A 906 -14.12 -0.28 22.25
N HIS A 907 -14.67 -1.00 21.26
CA HIS A 907 -14.37 -0.77 19.84
C HIS A 907 -14.83 0.61 19.36
N ILE A 908 -16.10 0.94 19.58
CA ILE A 908 -16.65 2.26 19.16
C ILE A 908 -16.06 3.38 20.01
N GLY A 909 -15.82 3.14 21.30
CA GLY A 909 -15.13 4.09 22.18
C GLY A 909 -13.66 4.31 21.79
N GLY A 910 -13.04 3.34 21.11
CA GLY A 910 -11.70 3.44 20.53
C GLY A 910 -11.63 4.26 19.24
N ALA A 911 -12.77 4.66 18.68
CA ALA A 911 -12.81 5.51 17.48
C ALA A 911 -12.29 6.93 17.74
N PHE A 912 -12.34 7.40 18.99
CA PHE A 912 -11.84 8.72 19.38
C PHE A 912 -10.33 8.70 19.55
N SER A 913 -9.65 9.67 18.94
CA SER A 913 -8.25 9.95 19.26
C SER A 913 -8.09 10.45 20.70
N ARG A 914 -6.85 10.56 21.17
CA ARG A 914 -6.59 11.16 22.50
C ARG A 914 -6.96 12.64 22.56
N ARG A 915 -6.78 13.37 21.46
CA ARG A 915 -7.18 14.78 21.36
C ARG A 915 -8.70 14.87 21.46
N GLU A 916 -9.41 14.12 20.62
CA GLU A 916 -10.87 14.07 20.61
C GLU A 916 -11.43 13.64 21.97
N SER A 917 -10.83 12.65 22.63
CA SER A 917 -11.22 12.23 23.98
C SER A 917 -11.09 13.36 25.02
N LYS A 918 -10.08 14.22 24.90
CA LYS A 918 -9.91 15.39 25.78
C LYS A 918 -10.90 16.51 25.42
N ALA A 919 -11.08 16.78 24.13
CA ALA A 919 -12.04 17.75 23.62
C ALA A 919 -13.46 17.40 24.11
N ARG A 920 -13.86 16.12 24.00
CA ARG A 920 -15.12 15.59 24.50
C ARG A 920 -15.31 15.81 26.01
N GLN A 921 -14.27 15.57 26.80
CA GLN A 921 -14.32 15.79 28.26
C GLN A 921 -14.47 17.26 28.64
N LYS A 922 -13.84 18.15 27.87
CA LYS A 922 -13.86 19.59 28.10
C LYS A 922 -15.00 20.32 27.40
N LYS A 923 -15.73 19.63 26.51
CA LYS A 923 -16.76 20.21 25.62
C LYS A 923 -16.20 21.31 24.71
N GLU A 924 -15.00 21.08 24.17
CA GLU A 924 -14.42 21.93 23.12
C GLU A 924 -15.25 21.77 21.83
N ASN A 925 -15.35 22.83 21.03
CA ASN A 925 -16.12 22.82 19.79
C ASN A 925 -15.34 22.09 18.67
N ASP A 926 -15.77 20.88 18.33
CA ASP A 926 -15.17 20.06 17.26
C ASP A 926 -16.30 19.27 16.54
N PRO A 927 -16.75 19.75 15.37
CA PRO A 927 -17.88 19.15 14.64
C PRO A 927 -17.70 17.66 14.32
N LEU A 928 -16.49 17.22 13.91
CA LEU A 928 -16.26 15.81 13.61
C LEU A 928 -16.25 14.95 14.87
N MET A 929 -15.68 15.45 15.97
CA MET A 929 -15.76 14.78 17.26
C MET A 929 -17.22 14.64 17.73
N PHE A 930 -18.06 15.67 17.52
CA PHE A 930 -19.49 15.61 17.84
C PHE A 930 -20.21 14.58 16.97
N VAL A 931 -19.96 14.54 15.66
CA VAL A 931 -20.50 13.50 14.78
C VAL A 931 -20.08 12.11 15.28
N LYS A 932 -18.82 11.89 15.64
CA LYS A 932 -18.34 10.63 16.24
C LYS A 932 -19.08 10.29 17.54
N ASP A 933 -19.38 11.27 18.38
CA ASP A 933 -20.15 11.09 19.63
C ASP A 933 -21.61 10.72 19.40
N THR A 934 -22.24 11.34 18.40
CA THR A 934 -23.59 10.99 17.96
C THR A 934 -23.63 9.59 17.34
N ILE A 935 -22.64 9.21 16.52
CA ILE A 935 -22.52 7.83 16.00
C ILE A 935 -22.33 6.83 17.13
N HIS A 936 -21.47 7.12 18.12
CA HIS A 936 -21.30 6.29 19.32
C HIS A 936 -22.64 6.10 20.04
N SER A 937 -23.39 7.19 20.22
CA SER A 937 -24.72 7.17 20.84
C SER A 937 -25.74 6.34 20.05
N ILE A 938 -25.76 6.46 18.73
CA ILE A 938 -26.64 5.65 17.85
C ILE A 938 -26.31 4.17 18.01
N VAL A 939 -25.04 3.77 17.87
CA VAL A 939 -24.62 2.36 17.95
C VAL A 939 -24.91 1.76 19.33
N VAL A 940 -24.62 2.48 20.41
CA VAL A 940 -24.88 2.02 21.78
C VAL A 940 -26.38 1.85 22.03
N ARG A 941 -27.21 2.77 21.52
CA ARG A 941 -28.65 2.72 21.72
C ARG A 941 -29.34 1.67 20.82
N ALA A 942 -28.87 1.53 19.58
CA ALA A 942 -29.37 0.53 18.64
C ALA A 942 -29.00 -0.90 19.05
N SER A 943 -27.82 -1.10 19.61
CA SER A 943 -27.39 -2.42 20.10
C SER A 943 -28.00 -2.81 21.45
N GLY A 944 -28.58 -1.87 22.19
CA GLY A 944 -29.12 -2.12 23.52
C GLY A 944 -28.06 -2.28 24.62
N ILE A 945 -26.78 -1.99 24.36
CA ILE A 945 -25.68 -2.13 25.34
C ILE A 945 -25.63 -0.99 26.37
N GLN A 946 -26.72 -0.24 26.53
CA GLN A 946 -26.86 0.84 27.49
C GLN A 946 -26.83 0.32 28.95
N PRO A 947 -26.63 1.20 29.96
CA PRO A 947 -26.75 0.81 31.37
C PRO A 947 -28.07 0.10 31.68
N LYS A 948 -28.04 -0.87 32.61
CA LYS A 948 -29.16 -1.79 32.91
C LYS A 948 -30.50 -1.06 33.10
N GLY A 949 -31.51 -1.42 32.30
CA GLY A 949 -32.89 -0.94 32.41
C GLY A 949 -33.40 -0.13 31.22
N ALA A 950 -32.54 0.30 30.30
CA ALA A 950 -32.94 1.00 29.08
C ALA A 950 -33.29 0.03 27.94
N SER A 951 -34.36 0.31 27.20
CA SER A 951 -34.72 -0.45 25.99
C SER A 951 -33.87 -0.01 24.79
N PRO A 952 -33.59 -0.91 23.82
CA PRO A 952 -32.96 -0.52 22.57
C PRO A 952 -33.86 0.43 21.78
N HIS A 953 -33.25 1.35 21.03
CA HIS A 953 -33.95 2.28 20.14
C HIS A 953 -33.43 2.12 18.72
N ASN A 954 -34.34 2.15 17.75
CA ASN A 954 -34.01 2.01 16.33
C ASN A 954 -34.40 3.24 15.49
N ILE A 955 -34.97 4.28 16.11
CA ILE A 955 -35.37 5.52 15.45
C ILE A 955 -34.73 6.69 16.18
N PHE A 956 -33.93 7.47 15.47
CA PHE A 956 -33.17 8.58 16.03
C PHE A 956 -33.50 9.89 15.34
N GLY A 957 -33.92 10.88 16.13
CA GLY A 957 -34.12 12.25 15.64
C GLY A 957 -32.88 13.09 15.86
N LEU A 958 -32.32 13.65 14.78
CA LEU A 958 -31.21 14.59 14.86
C LEU A 958 -31.77 15.98 15.18
N ARG A 959 -31.71 16.39 16.44
CA ARG A 959 -32.33 17.63 16.92
C ARG A 959 -31.27 18.68 17.23
N ASP A 960 -31.35 19.84 16.61
CA ASP A 960 -30.46 20.95 16.93
C ASP A 960 -30.71 21.45 18.36
N LYS A 961 -29.65 21.52 19.17
CA LYS A 961 -29.75 21.95 20.56
C LYS A 961 -30.08 23.44 20.68
N ALA A 962 -29.69 24.27 19.71
CA ALA A 962 -29.96 25.71 19.73
C ALA A 962 -31.41 26.02 19.39
N THR A 963 -31.90 25.55 18.23
CA THR A 963 -33.26 25.86 17.75
C THR A 963 -34.33 24.87 18.23
N LYS A 964 -33.94 23.71 18.77
CA LYS A 964 -34.81 22.57 19.13
C LYS A 964 -35.53 21.93 17.93
N THR A 965 -35.15 22.29 16.70
CA THR A 965 -35.74 21.75 15.48
C THR A 965 -35.12 20.40 15.11
N CYS A 966 -35.87 19.59 14.35
CA CYS A 966 -35.40 18.30 13.83
C CYS A 966 -35.99 18.10 12.43
N ASP A 967 -35.12 17.92 11.44
CA ASP A 967 -35.52 17.72 10.04
C ASP A 967 -34.95 16.42 9.44
N THR A 968 -34.36 15.57 10.26
CA THR A 968 -33.67 14.36 9.81
C THR A 968 -33.89 13.25 10.83
N LEU A 969 -34.52 12.15 10.39
CA LEU A 969 -34.64 10.92 11.17
C LEU A 969 -33.76 9.82 10.58
N LEU A 970 -33.11 9.05 11.45
CA LEU A 970 -32.36 7.85 11.10
C LEU A 970 -33.11 6.61 11.62
N LEU A 971 -33.38 5.65 10.73
CA LEU A 971 -34.05 4.39 11.02
C LEU A 971 -33.01 3.26 10.92
N VAL A 972 -32.57 2.71 12.04
CA VAL A 972 -31.54 1.65 12.10
C VAL A 972 -32.22 0.30 12.11
N ASP A 973 -32.08 -0.49 11.05
CA ASP A 973 -32.69 -1.82 10.95
C ASP A 973 -31.88 -2.86 11.71
N ARG A 974 -30.57 -2.92 11.45
CA ARG A 974 -29.66 -3.89 12.08
C ARG A 974 -28.22 -3.40 12.10
N LEU A 975 -27.41 -4.01 12.96
CA LEU A 975 -25.95 -3.86 12.96
C LEU A 975 -25.31 -5.02 12.19
N CYS A 976 -24.35 -4.72 11.32
CA CYS A 976 -23.62 -5.70 10.51
C CYS A 976 -22.11 -5.59 10.74
N PHE A 977 -21.39 -6.69 10.56
CA PHE A 977 -19.93 -6.70 10.56
C PHE A 977 -19.41 -6.18 9.20
N ASP A 978 -18.59 -5.14 9.25
CA ASP A 978 -17.83 -4.65 8.12
C ASP A 978 -16.48 -5.38 8.08
N LEU A 979 -16.44 -6.42 7.25
CA LEU A 979 -15.49 -7.53 7.36
C LEU A 979 -14.05 -7.10 7.07
N SER A 980 -13.80 -6.51 5.90
CA SER A 980 -12.46 -6.11 5.46
C SER A 980 -11.94 -4.85 6.17
N SER A 981 -12.84 -4.05 6.73
CA SER A 981 -12.51 -2.81 7.45
C SER A 981 -12.41 -3.01 8.96
N HIS A 982 -12.56 -4.25 9.44
CA HIS A 982 -12.46 -4.65 10.85
C HIS A 982 -13.31 -3.78 11.78
N THR A 983 -14.56 -3.50 11.38
CA THR A 983 -15.48 -2.67 12.15
C THR A 983 -16.94 -3.16 12.01
N ILE A 984 -17.89 -2.33 12.42
CA ILE A 984 -19.33 -2.56 12.27
C ILE A 984 -19.98 -1.41 11.50
N VAL A 985 -21.13 -1.69 10.89
CA VAL A 985 -21.95 -0.71 10.17
C VAL A 985 -23.42 -0.91 10.53
N CYS A 986 -24.15 0.19 10.70
CA CYS A 986 -25.60 0.20 10.80
C CYS A 986 -26.19 0.14 9.38
N ASP A 987 -26.92 -0.93 9.09
CA ASP A 987 -27.83 -1.04 7.94
C ASP A 987 -29.11 -0.30 8.31
N GLY A 988 -29.43 0.78 7.59
CA GLY A 988 -30.55 1.63 7.95
C GLY A 988 -31.01 2.54 6.83
N TYR A 989 -31.85 3.49 7.19
CA TYR A 989 -32.47 4.45 6.29
C TYR A 989 -32.41 5.85 6.89
N VAL A 990 -32.33 6.84 6.01
CA VAL A 990 -32.59 8.24 6.36
C VAL A 990 -33.96 8.63 5.85
N LEU A 991 -34.72 9.32 6.71
CA LEU A 991 -35.98 9.99 6.39
C LEU A 991 -35.79 11.50 6.59
N PRO A 992 -35.51 12.25 5.51
CA PRO A 992 -35.47 13.71 5.56
C PRO A 992 -36.89 14.27 5.70
N LEU A 993 -37.08 15.15 6.67
CA LEU A 993 -38.32 15.86 6.92
C LEU A 993 -38.28 17.23 6.23
N SER A 994 -39.42 17.62 5.68
CA SER A 994 -39.69 18.99 5.22
C SER A 994 -41.15 19.32 5.49
N SER A 995 -41.52 20.59 5.64
CA SER A 995 -42.92 20.99 5.84
C SER A 995 -43.89 20.33 4.85
N PRO A 996 -43.62 20.30 3.52
CA PRO A 996 -44.48 19.61 2.56
C PRO A 996 -44.57 18.09 2.77
N ARG A 997 -43.46 17.43 3.14
CA ARG A 997 -43.44 15.98 3.41
C ARG A 997 -44.20 15.65 4.68
N MET A 998 -44.08 16.49 5.70
CA MET A 998 -44.77 16.32 6.97
C MET A 998 -46.28 16.35 6.80
N ASP A 999 -46.78 17.28 5.97
CA ASP A 999 -48.21 17.36 5.60
C ASP A 999 -48.68 16.10 4.87
N GLU A 1000 -47.87 15.58 3.93
CA GLU A 1000 -48.21 14.37 3.17
C GLU A 1000 -48.15 13.08 4.01
N MET A 1001 -47.18 12.96 4.91
CA MET A 1001 -47.05 11.82 5.81
C MET A 1001 -48.16 11.79 6.86
N GLY A 1002 -48.57 12.96 7.36
CA GLY A 1002 -49.70 13.15 8.27
C GLY A 1002 -49.73 12.16 9.45
N GLN A 1003 -50.83 11.41 9.57
CA GLN A 1003 -51.02 10.43 10.65
C GLN A 1003 -49.97 9.32 10.69
N ASN A 1004 -49.35 8.98 9.56
CA ASN A 1004 -48.32 7.95 9.54
C ASN A 1004 -47.06 8.40 10.28
N PHE A 1005 -46.70 9.68 10.19
CA PHE A 1005 -45.59 10.24 10.97
C PHE A 1005 -45.94 10.31 12.46
N HIS A 1006 -47.16 10.73 12.82
CA HIS A 1006 -47.60 10.80 14.22
C HIS A 1006 -47.48 9.46 14.96
N ARG A 1007 -47.68 8.34 14.26
CA ARG A 1007 -47.48 6.99 14.83
C ARG A 1007 -46.02 6.67 15.15
N LEU A 1008 -45.07 7.33 14.49
CA LEU A 1008 -43.63 7.13 14.70
C LEU A 1008 -43.12 7.88 15.94
N VAL A 1009 -43.73 9.02 16.28
CA VAL A 1009 -43.25 9.96 17.31
C VAL A 1009 -42.93 9.32 18.67
N PRO A 1010 -43.75 8.40 19.22
CA PRO A 1010 -43.45 7.79 20.53
C PRO A 1010 -42.14 7.00 20.58
N ASP A 1011 -41.69 6.48 19.44
CA ASP A 1011 -40.50 5.64 19.32
C ASP A 1011 -39.24 6.45 18.97
N ILE A 1012 -39.39 7.73 18.60
CA ILE A 1012 -38.27 8.60 18.24
C ILE A 1012 -37.42 8.90 19.47
N LYS A 1013 -36.14 8.54 19.38
CA LYS A 1013 -35.14 8.95 20.36
C LYS A 1013 -34.37 10.17 19.86
N ASP A 1014 -34.61 11.31 20.47
CA ASP A 1014 -33.86 12.54 20.16
C ASP A 1014 -32.38 12.44 20.58
N LEU A 1015 -31.52 12.87 19.67
CA LEU A 1015 -30.10 13.14 19.84
C LEU A 1015 -29.89 14.64 19.66
N TYR A 1016 -29.44 15.32 20.71
CA TYR A 1016 -29.25 16.77 20.69
C TYR A 1016 -27.88 17.12 20.15
N LEU A 1017 -27.85 17.75 18.99
CA LEU A 1017 -26.63 18.10 18.25
C LEU A 1017 -26.04 19.43 18.73
N GLU A 1018 -24.73 19.50 18.85
CA GLU A 1018 -24.00 20.73 19.21
C GLU A 1018 -23.84 21.67 17.99
N PRO A 1019 -23.49 22.97 18.19
CA PRO A 1019 -23.34 23.91 17.09
C PRO A 1019 -22.39 23.42 15.98
N GLY A 1020 -22.82 23.55 14.72
CA GLY A 1020 -22.05 23.10 13.55
C GLY A 1020 -22.18 21.61 13.21
N GLU A 1021 -22.64 20.78 14.15
CA GLU A 1021 -22.78 19.33 13.94
C GLU A 1021 -23.87 18.98 12.93
N ILE A 1022 -25.00 19.72 12.91
CA ILE A 1022 -26.09 19.46 11.95
C ILE A 1022 -25.63 19.64 10.49
N THR A 1023 -24.80 20.64 10.21
CA THR A 1023 -24.20 20.85 8.89
C THR A 1023 -23.28 19.69 8.52
N ALA A 1024 -22.46 19.22 9.46
CA ALA A 1024 -21.60 18.06 9.25
C ALA A 1024 -22.42 16.79 8.96
N TRP A 1025 -23.56 16.59 9.62
CA TRP A 1025 -24.50 15.50 9.31
C TRP A 1025 -25.11 15.64 7.92
N LYS A 1026 -25.57 16.83 7.52
CA LYS A 1026 -26.13 17.06 6.17
C LYS A 1026 -25.12 16.74 5.06
N ASN A 1027 -23.83 17.00 5.30
CA ASN A 1027 -22.76 16.61 4.39
C ASN A 1027 -22.43 15.11 4.41
N LEU A 1028 -22.47 14.49 5.59
CA LEU A 1028 -22.20 13.06 5.73
C LEU A 1028 -23.31 12.20 5.10
N LEU A 1029 -24.57 12.63 5.13
CA LEU A 1029 -25.72 11.86 4.64
C LEU A 1029 -25.56 11.35 3.20
N PRO A 1030 -25.24 12.18 2.19
CA PRO A 1030 -24.93 11.71 0.84
C PRO A 1030 -23.84 10.63 0.80
N VAL A 1031 -22.79 10.77 1.61
CA VAL A 1031 -21.71 9.78 1.69
C VAL A 1031 -22.23 8.45 2.19
N LEU A 1032 -23.07 8.44 3.22
CA LEU A 1032 -23.65 7.20 3.76
C LEU A 1032 -24.60 6.52 2.77
N VAL A 1033 -25.30 7.30 1.93
CA VAL A 1033 -26.17 6.79 0.86
C VAL A 1033 -25.31 6.13 -0.22
N GLU A 1034 -24.34 6.86 -0.76
CA GLU A 1034 -23.49 6.35 -1.85
C GLU A 1034 -22.59 5.20 -1.39
N ARG A 1035 -22.27 5.12 -0.09
CA ARG A 1035 -21.54 4.00 0.50
C ARG A 1035 -22.20 2.64 0.26
N CYS A 1036 -23.54 2.58 0.23
CA CYS A 1036 -24.28 1.33 0.06
C CYS A 1036 -25.24 1.33 -1.13
N ARG A 1037 -25.06 2.27 -2.06
CA ARG A 1037 -25.94 2.42 -3.22
C ARG A 1037 -25.97 1.14 -4.08
N THR A 1038 -27.17 0.71 -4.43
CA THR A 1038 -27.43 -0.44 -5.34
C THR A 1038 -28.27 -0.08 -6.56
N TRP A 1039 -28.57 1.21 -6.75
CA TRP A 1039 -29.30 1.77 -7.90
C TRP A 1039 -28.41 2.72 -8.70
N GLN A 1040 -28.74 2.96 -9.97
CA GLN A 1040 -28.07 3.98 -10.79
C GLN A 1040 -28.69 5.35 -10.56
N HIS A 1041 -27.87 6.39 -10.64
CA HIS A 1041 -28.35 7.77 -10.72
C HIS A 1041 -29.10 7.99 -12.04
N LEU A 1042 -30.15 8.81 -12.00
CA LEU A 1042 -30.93 9.17 -13.18
C LEU A 1042 -30.20 10.26 -13.98
N ASP A 1043 -30.46 10.40 -15.28
CA ASP A 1043 -29.98 11.53 -16.08
C ASP A 1043 -30.48 12.88 -15.53
N SER A 1044 -31.63 12.85 -14.84
CA SER A 1044 -32.20 13.98 -14.12
C SER A 1044 -31.69 14.11 -12.68
N CYS A 1045 -30.57 13.47 -12.32
CA CYS A 1045 -30.02 13.53 -10.97
C CYS A 1045 -29.65 14.97 -10.60
N GLN A 1046 -30.26 15.47 -9.53
CA GLN A 1046 -30.07 16.85 -9.08
C GLN A 1046 -28.60 17.14 -8.72
N TYR A 1047 -27.86 16.17 -8.17
CA TYR A 1047 -26.43 16.32 -7.88
C TYR A 1047 -25.61 16.60 -9.14
N ALA A 1048 -25.88 15.86 -10.23
CA ALA A 1048 -25.18 16.04 -11.49
C ALA A 1048 -25.56 17.37 -12.16
N GLN A 1049 -26.84 17.75 -12.11
CA GLN A 1049 -27.35 18.98 -12.70
C GLN A 1049 -26.83 20.25 -12.01
N THR A 1050 -26.73 20.23 -10.68
CA THR A 1050 -26.26 21.38 -9.89
C THR A 1050 -24.75 21.39 -9.70
N GLY A 1051 -24.08 20.24 -9.89
CA GLY A 1051 -22.68 20.06 -9.53
C GLY A 1051 -22.42 20.19 -8.02
N GLN A 1052 -23.45 20.01 -7.19
CA GLN A 1052 -23.41 20.28 -5.76
C GLN A 1052 -23.91 19.07 -4.94
N VAL A 1053 -23.11 18.66 -3.96
CA VAL A 1053 -23.45 17.61 -2.99
C VAL A 1053 -22.96 18.05 -1.60
N PRO A 1054 -23.82 18.03 -0.55
CA PRO A 1054 -25.27 17.84 -0.60
C PRO A 1054 -25.96 18.97 -1.40
N LEU A 1055 -27.23 18.78 -1.76
CA LEU A 1055 -28.01 19.81 -2.46
C LEU A 1055 -28.14 21.09 -1.62
N THR A 1056 -28.21 20.94 -0.30
CA THR A 1056 -28.28 22.03 0.67
C THR A 1056 -27.91 21.54 2.06
N THR A 1057 -27.57 22.46 2.95
CA THR A 1057 -27.44 22.23 4.39
C THR A 1057 -28.46 23.04 5.20
N GLU A 1058 -29.40 23.71 4.52
CA GLU A 1058 -30.44 24.53 5.14
C GLU A 1058 -31.51 23.67 5.82
N TYR A 1059 -32.13 24.24 6.86
CA TYR A 1059 -33.23 23.60 7.60
C TYR A 1059 -34.47 23.45 6.72
N ASP A 1060 -35.21 22.37 6.92
CA ASP A 1060 -36.50 22.08 6.25
C ASP A 1060 -36.39 21.86 4.73
N ILE A 1061 -35.17 21.72 4.20
CA ILE A 1061 -34.91 21.42 2.79
C ILE A 1061 -34.10 20.11 2.68
N ILE A 1062 -34.46 19.29 1.70
CA ILE A 1062 -33.92 17.94 1.54
C ILE A 1062 -32.49 18.01 0.96
N PRO A 1063 -31.47 17.47 1.65
CA PRO A 1063 -30.07 17.53 1.19
C PRO A 1063 -29.73 16.47 0.13
N LEU A 1064 -30.61 15.48 -0.06
CA LEU A 1064 -30.39 14.30 -0.90
C LEU A 1064 -31.01 14.43 -2.29
N CYS A 1065 -30.38 13.81 -3.28
CA CYS A 1065 -31.03 13.62 -4.58
C CYS A 1065 -32.17 12.59 -4.48
N VAL A 1066 -33.16 12.72 -5.36
CA VAL A 1066 -34.33 11.81 -5.40
C VAL A 1066 -34.03 10.41 -5.96
N CYS A 1067 -32.84 10.17 -6.52
CA CYS A 1067 -32.50 8.90 -7.20
C CYS A 1067 -32.65 7.68 -6.29
N GLY A 1068 -32.33 7.82 -5.00
CA GLY A 1068 -32.39 6.73 -4.01
C GLY A 1068 -33.72 6.59 -3.27
N GLU A 1069 -34.62 7.54 -3.45
CA GLU A 1069 -35.88 7.61 -2.70
C GLU A 1069 -36.77 6.40 -3.03
N GLY A 1070 -37.15 5.63 -2.00
CA GLY A 1070 -38.04 4.48 -2.14
C GLY A 1070 -37.46 3.24 -2.84
N LYS A 1071 -36.18 3.24 -3.25
CA LYS A 1071 -35.56 2.11 -3.98
C LYS A 1071 -35.55 0.78 -3.21
N ASN A 1072 -35.49 0.84 -1.88
CA ASN A 1072 -35.51 -0.32 -0.97
C ASN A 1072 -36.83 -0.44 -0.20
N ALA A 1073 -37.95 -0.08 -0.83
CA ALA A 1073 -39.26 -0.09 -0.18
C ALA A 1073 -39.67 -1.49 0.32
N LYS A 1074 -39.18 -2.58 -0.31
CA LYS A 1074 -39.49 -3.95 0.11
C LYS A 1074 -38.84 -4.31 1.45
N GLU A 1075 -37.57 -3.95 1.65
CA GLU A 1075 -36.86 -4.28 2.88
C GLU A 1075 -37.40 -3.47 4.06
N ILE A 1076 -37.57 -2.15 3.89
CA ILE A 1076 -38.09 -1.28 4.96
C ILE A 1076 -39.55 -1.65 5.35
N SER A 1077 -40.34 -2.16 4.39
CA SER A 1077 -41.73 -2.59 4.64
C SER A 1077 -41.86 -3.81 5.54
N LYS A 1078 -40.75 -4.49 5.88
CA LYS A 1078 -40.75 -5.57 6.88
C LYS A 1078 -41.11 -5.05 8.27
N GLN A 1079 -40.82 -3.78 8.56
CA GLN A 1079 -41.25 -3.13 9.79
C GLN A 1079 -42.59 -2.41 9.58
N ALA A 1080 -43.63 -2.87 10.28
CA ALA A 1080 -44.99 -2.37 10.09
C ALA A 1080 -45.13 -0.86 10.33
N LEU A 1081 -44.36 -0.31 11.28
CA LEU A 1081 -44.33 1.13 11.57
C LEU A 1081 -43.67 1.95 10.45
N TRP A 1082 -42.70 1.38 9.73
CA TRP A 1082 -41.94 2.10 8.69
C TRP A 1082 -42.55 1.97 7.31
N LYS A 1083 -43.31 0.89 7.06
CA LYS A 1083 -43.95 0.60 5.77
C LYS A 1083 -44.67 1.80 5.13
N PRO A 1084 -45.48 2.60 5.84
CA PRO A 1084 -46.15 3.76 5.23
C PRO A 1084 -45.19 4.88 4.80
N LEU A 1085 -43.99 4.93 5.38
CA LEU A 1085 -42.96 5.95 5.14
C LEU A 1085 -41.90 5.49 4.13
N ALA A 1086 -41.98 4.24 3.66
CA ALA A 1086 -41.02 3.59 2.79
C ALA A 1086 -40.66 4.41 1.54
N LYS A 1087 -41.65 5.07 0.94
CA LYS A 1087 -41.47 5.87 -0.28
C LYS A 1087 -40.61 7.12 -0.11
N TYR A 1088 -40.40 7.59 1.12
CA TYR A 1088 -39.58 8.78 1.43
C TYR A 1088 -38.19 8.44 1.95
N CYS A 1089 -37.94 7.16 2.23
CA CYS A 1089 -36.72 6.72 2.86
C CYS A 1089 -35.64 6.42 1.81
N THR A 1090 -34.39 6.75 2.14
CA THR A 1090 -33.22 6.37 1.34
C THR A 1090 -32.28 5.51 2.19
N LYS A 1091 -31.73 4.44 1.62
CA LYS A 1091 -30.86 3.49 2.33
C LYS A 1091 -29.50 4.11 2.65
N ILE A 1092 -28.96 3.85 3.84
CA ILE A 1092 -27.67 4.36 4.33
C ILE A 1092 -26.85 3.27 5.01
N ALA A 1093 -25.52 3.41 4.97
CA ALA A 1093 -24.56 2.58 5.69
C ALA A 1093 -23.74 3.42 6.68
N LEU A 1094 -24.21 3.53 7.92
CA LEU A 1094 -23.57 4.34 8.96
C LEU A 1094 -22.53 3.54 9.74
N GLY A 1095 -21.26 3.93 9.68
CA GLY A 1095 -20.18 3.28 10.45
C GLY A 1095 -19.41 4.28 11.33
N PRO A 1096 -18.66 3.80 12.34
CA PRO A 1096 -17.78 4.65 13.14
C PRO A 1096 -16.66 5.27 12.29
N LEU A 1097 -16.26 6.49 12.64
CA LEU A 1097 -15.12 7.19 12.06
C LEU A 1097 -13.98 7.17 13.09
N PHE A 1098 -12.88 6.50 12.77
CA PHE A 1098 -11.72 6.31 13.65
C PHE A 1098 -10.70 7.45 13.48
N GLY A 1099 -9.97 7.79 14.54
CA GLY A 1099 -8.78 8.62 14.43
C GLY A 1099 -7.66 7.91 13.65
N VAL A 1100 -6.76 8.69 13.05
CA VAL A 1100 -5.70 8.18 12.17
C VAL A 1100 -4.39 7.97 12.95
N SER A 1101 -3.98 6.72 13.13
CA SER A 1101 -2.93 6.37 14.11
C SER A 1101 -1.51 6.81 13.76
N TYR A 1102 -1.22 7.02 12.48
CA TYR A 1102 0.05 7.57 12.01
C TYR A 1102 0.03 9.11 11.91
N VAL A 1103 -1.06 9.75 12.33
CA VAL A 1103 -1.23 11.22 12.34
C VAL A 1103 -1.33 11.72 13.78
N GLU A 1104 -2.08 11.01 14.64
CA GLU A 1104 -2.22 11.35 16.04
C GLU A 1104 -2.30 10.11 16.95
N ASP A 1105 -2.02 10.33 18.23
CA ASP A 1105 -2.13 9.29 19.25
C ASP A 1105 -3.58 8.79 19.42
N ILE A 1106 -3.78 7.48 19.23
CA ILE A 1106 -5.07 6.81 19.52
C ILE A 1106 -5.10 6.25 20.95
N LEU A 1107 -4.08 5.48 21.33
CA LEU A 1107 -4.05 4.82 22.64
C LEU A 1107 -3.46 5.68 23.73
N LYS A 1108 -3.90 5.47 24.98
CA LYS A 1108 -3.23 6.06 26.14
C LYS A 1108 -1.78 5.57 26.22
N THR A 1109 -0.79 6.40 25.90
CA THR A 1109 0.61 6.14 26.23
C THR A 1109 0.78 5.89 27.73
N ASP A 1110 1.59 4.89 28.06
CA ASP A 1110 1.97 4.66 29.46
C ASP A 1110 2.73 5.90 29.91
N ARG A 1111 2.21 6.53 30.97
CA ARG A 1111 2.81 7.74 31.54
C ARG A 1111 4.24 7.37 31.93
N ARG A 1112 5.27 8.10 31.47
CA ARG A 1112 6.67 7.80 31.81
C ARG A 1112 7.11 8.61 33.02
N CYS A 1113 8.01 8.04 33.80
CA CYS A 1113 8.67 8.70 34.92
C CYS A 1113 9.57 9.82 34.38
N TYR A 1114 9.45 11.02 34.94
CA TYR A 1114 10.23 12.19 34.54
C TYR A 1114 11.75 11.93 34.67
N VAL A 1115 12.16 11.18 35.69
CA VAL A 1115 13.58 10.90 35.96
C VAL A 1115 14.12 9.73 35.14
N CYS A 1116 13.50 8.55 35.26
CA CYS A 1116 14.09 7.30 34.76
C CYS A 1116 13.39 6.76 33.51
N ARG A 1117 12.39 7.47 32.99
CA ARG A 1117 11.55 7.11 31.83
C ARG A 1117 10.79 5.77 31.92
N LYS A 1118 10.95 4.98 33.00
CA LYS A 1118 10.11 3.80 33.29
C LYS A 1118 8.64 4.18 33.51
N LYS A 1119 7.72 3.21 33.44
CA LYS A 1119 6.28 3.43 33.66
C LYS A 1119 6.01 4.15 34.99
N ALA A 1120 5.35 5.31 34.92
CA ALA A 1120 4.94 6.13 36.05
C ALA A 1120 3.67 5.57 36.68
N SER A 1121 3.70 5.43 38.01
CA SER A 1121 2.58 5.00 38.85
C SER A 1121 2.01 6.16 39.67
N MET A 1122 2.74 7.27 39.77
CA MET A 1122 2.39 8.43 40.57
C MET A 1122 2.46 9.71 39.72
N THR A 1123 1.59 10.67 40.03
CA THR A 1123 1.64 12.04 39.48
C THR A 1123 1.93 13.00 40.61
N CYS A 1124 2.78 14.01 40.38
CA CYS A 1124 3.03 15.06 41.35
C CYS A 1124 1.69 15.74 41.71
N LEU A 1125 1.35 15.79 42.99
CA LEU A 1125 0.07 16.34 43.44
C LEU A 1125 0.00 17.85 43.30
N GLU A 1126 1.15 18.54 43.34
CA GLU A 1126 1.21 19.99 43.21
C GLU A 1126 1.17 20.44 41.74
N CYS A 1127 2.12 20.05 40.89
CA CYS A 1127 2.16 20.55 39.51
C CYS A 1127 1.17 19.85 38.59
N LYS A 1128 0.72 18.64 38.96
CA LYS A 1128 -0.12 17.72 38.15
C LYS A 1128 0.43 17.36 36.76
N LYS A 1129 1.65 17.83 36.44
CA LYS A 1129 2.35 17.66 35.16
C LYS A 1129 3.39 16.55 35.23
N ASP A 1130 4.33 16.64 36.18
CA ASP A 1130 5.41 15.66 36.33
C ASP A 1130 4.95 14.39 37.03
N ARG A 1131 5.55 13.27 36.61
CA ARG A 1131 5.10 11.92 36.97
C ARG A 1131 6.28 11.04 37.29
N TYR A 1132 6.10 10.09 38.19
CA TYR A 1132 7.19 9.28 38.72
C TYR A 1132 6.79 7.80 38.80
N CYS A 1133 7.74 6.89 38.57
CA CYS A 1133 7.53 5.44 38.74
C CYS A 1133 7.44 5.01 40.21
N GLY A 1134 7.81 5.90 41.13
CA GLY A 1134 7.73 5.69 42.57
C GLY A 1134 8.38 6.85 43.33
N LYS A 1135 8.29 6.80 44.66
CA LYS A 1135 8.79 7.86 45.56
C LYS A 1135 10.29 8.14 45.41
N ALA A 1136 11.09 7.14 45.03
CA ALA A 1136 12.54 7.29 44.82
C ALA A 1136 12.86 8.29 43.70
N CYS A 1137 12.26 8.14 42.52
CA CYS A 1137 12.45 9.07 41.41
C CYS A 1137 11.84 10.45 41.71
N GLN A 1138 10.69 10.50 42.39
CA GLN A 1138 10.12 11.79 42.82
C GLN A 1138 11.07 12.55 43.74
N LYS A 1139 11.64 11.89 44.76
CA LYS A 1139 12.61 12.51 45.69
C LYS A 1139 13.91 12.94 44.99
N ALA A 1140 14.39 12.15 44.03
CA ALA A 1140 15.59 12.48 43.26
C ALA A 1140 15.40 13.77 42.43
N ASP A 1141 14.23 13.92 41.82
CA ASP A 1141 13.88 15.13 41.05
C ASP A 1141 13.49 16.33 41.93
N TRP A 1142 12.95 16.07 43.12
CA TRP A 1142 12.33 17.09 43.98
C TRP A 1142 13.20 18.31 44.22
N LYS A 1143 14.53 18.15 44.33
CA LYS A 1143 15.46 19.27 44.53
C LYS A 1143 15.45 20.28 43.38
N ARG A 1144 15.30 19.81 42.13
CA ARG A 1144 15.17 20.65 40.94
C ARG A 1144 13.71 21.06 40.71
N HIS A 1145 12.80 20.09 40.82
CA HIS A 1145 11.37 20.27 40.56
C HIS A 1145 10.72 21.30 41.49
N LYS A 1146 11.11 21.35 42.78
CA LYS A 1146 10.63 22.33 43.76
C LYS A 1146 10.98 23.78 43.39
N VAL A 1147 12.09 24.02 42.69
CA VAL A 1147 12.49 25.38 42.28
C VAL A 1147 11.55 25.89 41.18
N ALA A 1148 11.16 25.04 40.24
CA ALA A 1148 10.20 25.37 39.19
C ALA A 1148 8.78 25.68 39.69
N HIS A 1149 8.45 25.32 40.95
CA HIS A 1149 7.19 25.70 41.59
C HIS A 1149 7.16 27.16 42.07
N HIS A 1150 8.33 27.73 42.41
CA HIS A 1150 8.41 29.11 42.88
C HIS A 1150 8.23 30.14 41.75
N ASP A 1151 8.51 29.76 40.50
CA ASP A 1151 8.40 30.65 39.33
C ASP A 1151 7.01 30.65 38.67
N ILE A 1152 6.14 29.68 39.01
CA ILE A 1152 4.77 29.55 38.42
C ILE A 1152 3.70 30.25 39.29
N LEU A 1153 4.02 30.62 40.53
CA LEU A 1153 3.14 31.41 41.40
C LEU A 1153 3.46 32.91 41.37
N SER A 1154 4.44 33.33 40.57
CA SER A 1154 4.91 34.72 40.42
C SER A 1154 4.75 35.27 38.99
N GLY A 1155 3.99 34.59 38.12
CA GLY A 1155 3.67 35.02 36.75
C GLY A 1155 2.17 35.13 36.49
#